data_AF-A0A2N2CDS9-F1
#
_entry.id   AF-A0A2N2CDS9-F1
#
_cell.length_a   1.000
_cell.length_b   1.000
_cell.length_c   1.000
_cell.angle_alpha   90.00
_cell.angle_beta   90.00
_cell.angle_gamma   90.00
#
_symmetry.space_group_name_H-M   'P 1'
#
loop_
_entity.id
_entity.type
_entity.pdbx_description
1 polymer ?
#
loop_
_entity_poly.entity_id
_entity_poly.type
_entity_poly.pdbx_seq_one_letter_code
_entity_poly.pdbx_strand_id
1 'polypeptide(L)'
;MSSASDAGVTSQLATVNNDPSHRRLDVRFGTLRIEVKVHIYFDEDGIRYEIRDNEITGEGVSVLAGVMLTPFMGASGGTKLYWDAEREAFRRAVPNPPLDGYVLVPDGPGALIRFVDRNTSLTSYNGNVYGEDLTESDYYYGRETSYLPLKSPMMPVFGIAHGNRQAAFVAYATSGGEYMNIIVSPEQNLTNYTYAYPRFEYNKLFHQVYNRQGDGYFTLMENRNHFDVSMRYDFLANDGTQDGFPADYVGMALKYRNYLKDNDGLPSTTRSKGDIPIRLDFVMSDIKRSVFGMEDVIATTAAQVKDILSDVKSLGINYVTSGLLGWQKGGITNGHPGKTDWSGSIGSQREFEDLNEFAKENGYDVSVSQNYVMIHKDQVGYLNTAAKHMNGWYMEYRLRDNMPVTLFGYARPSVSAKWMVEQSRRLSNVGFDSLTVEGISNILISEYSKESSEVGKTIELYQQTFKQLENWKISATTPNEYLWKYVDRFLQAPVYSSQFLIQTDTVPFLQMVINNNMEMYAPYSNFSFYTRQDVLRMIDYNLSPSFVLTHYPSYQLTLTNSARFYSTEYVQYKDLIQQIYQDVNGALKDVTHAQWIDRIVIENGVIQNVYDNGMVVIINYTQQPIEVFGTTIAGESAKAVMAEVNR
;
A
#
# COMPACT_ATOMS: atom_id res chain seq x y z
N MET A 1 2.23 29.79 -30.82
CA MET A 1 2.37 28.57 -31.63
C MET A 1 1.60 27.47 -30.90
N SER A 2 0.72 26.74 -31.59
CA SER A 2 0.03 25.58 -31.00
C SER A 2 0.96 24.38 -31.00
N SER A 3 1.08 23.70 -29.87
CA SER A 3 1.83 22.44 -29.73
C SER A 3 0.90 21.22 -29.77
N ALA A 4 -0.39 21.40 -30.06
CA ALA A 4 -1.36 20.32 -30.11
C ALA A 4 -1.16 19.45 -31.36
N SER A 5 -1.11 18.13 -31.17
CA SER A 5 -0.86 17.16 -32.24
C SER A 5 -2.12 16.72 -33.00
N ASP A 6 -3.32 17.09 -32.53
CA ASP A 6 -4.60 16.62 -33.07
C ASP A 6 -5.45 17.74 -33.68
N ALA A 7 -6.22 17.39 -34.71
CA ALA A 7 -7.09 18.32 -35.41
C ALA A 7 -8.25 18.77 -34.51
N GLY A 8 -8.48 20.08 -34.41
CA GLY A 8 -9.51 20.65 -33.53
C GLY A 8 -9.05 20.86 -32.08
N VAL A 9 -7.78 20.64 -31.77
CA VAL A 9 -7.15 21.03 -30.50
C VAL A 9 -6.22 22.21 -30.72
N THR A 10 -6.31 23.23 -29.87
CA THR A 10 -5.39 24.38 -29.88
C THR A 10 -4.75 24.54 -28.51
N SER A 11 -3.49 24.95 -28.48
CA SER A 11 -2.80 25.26 -27.22
C SER A 11 -2.03 26.58 -27.29
N GLN A 12 -1.93 27.25 -26.15
CA GLN A 12 -1.14 28.48 -26.00
C GLN A 12 -0.33 28.43 -24.70
N LEU A 13 0.99 28.58 -24.81
CA LEU A 13 1.85 28.72 -23.65
C LEU A 13 1.96 30.21 -23.27
N ALA A 14 1.69 30.52 -22.01
CA ALA A 14 1.80 31.85 -21.41
C ALA A 14 2.79 31.85 -20.25
N THR A 15 3.40 33.01 -20.01
CA THR A 15 4.14 33.30 -18.77
C THR A 15 3.16 33.93 -17.78
N VAL A 16 3.05 33.39 -16.57
CA VAL A 16 2.11 33.89 -15.56
C VAL A 16 2.84 34.93 -14.70
N ASN A 17 2.21 36.07 -14.44
CA ASN A 17 2.74 37.14 -13.57
C ASN A 17 4.16 37.64 -13.92
N ASN A 18 4.61 37.49 -15.18
CA ASN A 18 5.99 37.74 -15.61
C ASN A 18 7.06 36.93 -14.85
N ASP A 19 6.67 35.82 -14.22
CA ASP A 19 7.56 34.91 -13.51
C ASP A 19 8.13 33.86 -14.48
N PRO A 20 9.44 33.81 -14.74
CA PRO A 20 10.05 32.82 -15.62
C PRO A 20 9.88 31.38 -15.10
N SER A 21 9.71 31.19 -13.78
CA SER A 21 9.51 29.88 -13.16
C SER A 21 8.07 29.37 -13.29
N HIS A 22 7.12 30.22 -13.70
CA HIS A 22 5.71 29.86 -13.86
C HIS A 22 5.24 30.01 -15.30
N ARG A 23 4.97 28.87 -15.94
CA ARG A 23 4.32 28.77 -17.25
C ARG A 23 2.91 28.24 -17.12
N ARG A 24 2.04 28.60 -18.05
CA ARG A 24 0.69 28.03 -18.14
C ARG A 24 0.38 27.65 -19.58
N LEU A 25 -0.02 26.41 -19.79
CA LEU A 25 -0.48 25.90 -21.07
C LEU A 25 -2.01 25.90 -21.09
N ASP A 26 -2.60 26.80 -21.87
CA ASP A 26 -4.03 26.87 -22.09
C ASP A 26 -4.37 25.94 -23.26
N VAL A 27 -5.09 24.85 -23.00
CA VAL A 27 -5.44 23.82 -24.00
C VAL A 27 -6.94 23.82 -24.23
N ARG A 28 -7.35 23.97 -25.49
CA ARG A 28 -8.75 23.94 -25.91
C ARG A 28 -9.00 22.77 -26.84
N PHE A 29 -9.90 21.87 -26.43
CA PHE A 29 -10.41 20.75 -27.20
C PHE A 29 -11.73 21.15 -27.86
N GLY A 30 -11.67 21.63 -29.10
CA GLY A 30 -12.82 22.22 -29.80
C GLY A 30 -13.99 21.25 -29.99
N THR A 31 -13.71 20.02 -30.40
CA THR A 31 -14.74 18.97 -30.60
C THR A 31 -15.44 18.59 -29.31
N LEU A 32 -14.67 18.42 -28.22
CA LEU A 32 -15.22 18.08 -26.92
C LEU A 32 -15.80 19.30 -26.19
N ARG A 33 -15.53 20.53 -26.65
CA ARG A 33 -15.88 21.78 -25.98
C ARG A 33 -15.36 21.81 -24.53
N ILE A 34 -14.10 21.43 -24.35
CA ILE A 34 -13.40 21.44 -23.06
C ILE A 34 -12.19 22.37 -23.18
N GLU A 35 -11.94 23.16 -22.14
CA GLU A 35 -10.74 23.96 -21.97
C GLU A 35 -10.08 23.58 -20.64
N VAL A 36 -8.76 23.36 -20.66
CA VAL A 36 -7.96 22.98 -19.50
C VAL A 36 -6.75 23.88 -19.44
N LYS A 37 -6.47 24.44 -18.27
CA LYS A 37 -5.22 25.16 -18.00
C LYS A 37 -4.28 24.29 -17.20
N VAL A 38 -3.07 24.11 -17.72
CA VAL A 38 -2.00 23.35 -17.06
C VAL A 38 -0.93 24.33 -16.61
N HIS A 39 -0.82 24.53 -15.30
CA HIS A 39 0.23 25.32 -14.68
C HIS A 39 1.49 24.47 -14.56
N ILE A 40 2.64 25.05 -14.91
CA ILE A 40 3.95 24.38 -14.92
C ILE A 40 4.91 25.26 -14.14
N TYR A 41 5.40 24.76 -13.01
CA TYR A 41 6.37 25.42 -12.15
C TYR A 41 7.72 24.74 -12.31
N PHE A 42 8.79 25.54 -12.35
CA PHE A 42 10.16 25.09 -12.41
C PHE A 42 10.92 25.55 -11.16
N ASP A 43 11.70 24.67 -10.57
CA ASP A 43 12.68 25.01 -9.54
C ASP A 43 13.97 24.22 -9.75
N GLU A 44 14.88 24.28 -8.78
CA GLU A 44 16.21 23.68 -8.88
C GLU A 44 16.17 22.14 -8.91
N ASP A 45 15.17 21.53 -8.25
CA ASP A 45 15.02 20.08 -8.14
C ASP A 45 14.21 19.49 -9.32
N GLY A 46 13.30 20.27 -9.91
CA GLY A 46 12.60 19.83 -11.12
C GLY A 46 11.35 20.61 -11.51
N ILE A 47 10.28 19.88 -11.83
CA ILE A 47 9.06 20.42 -12.45
C ILE A 47 7.82 20.00 -11.66
N ARG A 48 6.89 20.92 -11.45
CA ARG A 48 5.55 20.62 -10.92
C ARG A 48 4.47 21.03 -11.91
N TYR A 49 3.58 20.10 -12.21
CA TYR A 49 2.35 20.36 -12.98
C TYR A 49 1.18 20.55 -12.02
N GLU A 50 0.37 21.56 -12.26
CA GLU A 50 -0.87 21.82 -11.51
C GLU A 50 -2.03 22.00 -12.50
N ILE A 51 -3.17 21.35 -12.26
CA ILE A 51 -4.43 21.58 -12.96
C ILE A 51 -5.48 21.85 -11.90
N ARG A 52 -6.13 23.00 -11.97
CA ARG A 52 -7.15 23.40 -11.02
C ARG A 52 -8.53 23.00 -11.55
N ASP A 53 -9.35 22.40 -10.71
CA ASP A 53 -10.70 21.94 -11.10
C ASP A 53 -11.54 23.08 -11.67
N ASN A 54 -11.42 24.27 -11.05
CA ASN A 54 -12.14 25.48 -11.48
C ASN A 54 -11.60 26.10 -12.80
N GLU A 55 -10.48 25.61 -13.31
CA GLU A 55 -9.91 26.00 -14.61
C GLU A 55 -10.10 24.91 -15.68
N ILE A 56 -10.86 23.85 -15.36
CA ILE A 56 -11.42 22.91 -16.33
C ILE A 56 -12.83 23.39 -16.70
N THR A 57 -12.97 23.96 -17.88
CA THR A 57 -14.19 24.68 -18.29
C THR A 57 -14.73 24.20 -19.64
N GLY A 58 -15.94 24.65 -19.99
CA GLY A 58 -16.61 24.33 -21.26
C GLY A 58 -17.85 23.44 -21.08
N GLU A 59 -18.65 23.31 -22.15
CA GLU A 59 -19.94 22.59 -22.11
C GLU A 59 -19.76 21.07 -22.03
N GLY A 60 -18.61 20.53 -22.44
CA GLY A 60 -18.35 19.09 -22.45
C GLY A 60 -17.56 18.57 -21.25
N VAL A 61 -17.40 19.35 -20.18
CA VAL A 61 -16.58 18.91 -19.02
C VAL A 61 -17.07 17.61 -18.41
N SER A 62 -18.37 17.31 -18.46
CA SER A 62 -18.94 16.06 -17.95
C SER A 62 -18.44 14.82 -18.70
N VAL A 63 -17.95 14.92 -19.95
CA VAL A 63 -17.39 13.76 -20.67
C VAL A 63 -15.87 13.62 -20.50
N LEU A 64 -15.23 14.46 -19.67
CA LEU A 64 -13.81 14.34 -19.36
C LEU A 64 -13.56 13.08 -18.52
N ALA A 65 -13.07 12.02 -19.15
CA ALA A 65 -12.76 10.77 -18.45
C ALA A 65 -11.51 10.91 -17.57
N GLY A 66 -10.45 11.52 -18.09
CA GLY A 66 -9.23 11.71 -17.33
C GLY A 66 -8.16 12.49 -18.08
N VAL A 67 -7.15 12.94 -17.34
CA VAL A 67 -6.00 13.69 -17.88
C VAL A 67 -4.73 12.86 -17.68
N MET A 68 -3.97 12.65 -18.75
CA MET A 68 -2.66 12.01 -18.71
C MET A 68 -1.59 13.10 -18.69
N LEU A 69 -0.69 13.08 -17.71
CA LEU A 69 0.40 14.06 -17.65
C LEU A 69 1.67 13.46 -18.24
N THR A 70 2.28 14.21 -19.16
CA THR A 70 3.61 13.94 -19.72
C THR A 70 3.86 12.47 -20.09
N PRO A 71 3.01 11.85 -20.93
CA PRO A 71 2.99 10.40 -21.10
C PRO A 71 4.29 9.78 -21.65
N PHE A 72 5.12 10.59 -22.28
CA PHE A 72 6.36 10.16 -22.93
C PHE A 72 7.63 10.67 -22.22
N MET A 73 7.51 11.32 -21.06
CA MET A 73 8.68 11.72 -20.28
C MET A 73 9.41 10.47 -19.76
N GLY A 74 10.68 10.32 -20.15
CA GLY A 74 11.49 9.14 -19.80
C GLY A 74 11.17 7.88 -20.62
N ALA A 75 10.35 7.95 -21.67
CA ALA A 75 10.09 6.81 -22.55
C ALA A 75 11.39 6.29 -23.20
N SER A 76 11.48 4.98 -23.37
CA SER A 76 12.68 4.31 -23.90
C SER A 76 12.30 3.27 -24.95
N GLY A 77 13.14 3.13 -25.98
CA GLY A 77 12.86 2.36 -27.19
C GLY A 77 12.32 3.25 -28.31
N GLY A 78 11.69 2.65 -29.31
CA GLY A 78 10.88 3.37 -30.28
C GLY A 78 11.31 3.20 -31.73
N THR A 79 10.83 4.14 -32.52
CA THR A 79 11.25 4.31 -33.91
C THR A 79 11.48 5.79 -34.14
N LYS A 80 12.69 6.15 -34.57
CA LYS A 80 13.01 7.50 -35.01
C LYS A 80 12.54 7.68 -36.45
N LEU A 81 11.77 8.73 -36.69
CA LEU A 81 11.39 9.15 -38.02
C LEU A 81 12.39 10.19 -38.52
N TYR A 82 13.07 9.89 -39.62
CA TYR A 82 13.94 10.84 -40.30
C TYR A 82 13.23 11.43 -41.51
N TRP A 83 13.62 12.66 -41.86
CA TRP A 83 13.19 13.32 -43.08
C TRP A 83 13.58 12.50 -44.31
N ASP A 84 12.59 12.16 -45.13
CA ASP A 84 12.75 11.56 -46.45
C ASP A 84 12.64 12.70 -47.48
N ALA A 85 13.79 13.07 -48.06
CA ALA A 85 13.88 14.18 -49.00
C ALA A 85 13.15 13.90 -50.33
N GLU A 86 12.97 12.64 -50.73
CA GLU A 86 12.26 12.29 -51.97
C GLU A 86 10.74 12.41 -51.81
N ARG A 87 10.24 12.22 -50.59
CA ARG A 87 8.81 12.25 -50.28
C ARG A 87 8.36 13.49 -49.52
N GLU A 88 9.29 14.40 -49.25
CA GLU A 88 9.09 15.61 -48.45
C GLU A 88 8.33 15.33 -47.13
N ALA A 89 8.69 14.24 -46.45
CA ALA A 89 7.99 13.79 -45.24
C ALA A 89 8.89 13.03 -44.27
N PHE A 90 8.60 13.10 -42.96
CA PHE A 90 9.26 12.29 -41.92
C PHE A 90 8.74 10.85 -41.94
N ARG A 91 9.19 10.04 -42.91
CA ARG A 91 8.72 8.65 -43.10
C ARG A 91 9.81 7.60 -43.03
N ARG A 92 11.08 7.97 -42.99
CA ARG A 92 12.16 6.99 -42.83
C ARG A 92 12.23 6.53 -41.38
N ALA A 93 11.51 5.45 -41.10
CA ALA A 93 11.49 4.77 -39.81
C ALA A 93 12.79 4.01 -39.58
N VAL A 94 13.48 4.32 -38.49
CA VAL A 94 14.67 3.61 -38.02
C VAL A 94 14.42 3.16 -36.58
N PRO A 95 14.61 1.88 -36.24
CA PRO A 95 14.49 1.40 -34.86
C PRO A 95 15.37 2.22 -33.91
N ASN A 96 14.80 2.62 -32.77
CA ASN A 96 15.53 3.27 -31.69
C ASN A 96 15.65 2.25 -30.55
N PRO A 97 16.84 1.67 -30.32
CA PRO A 97 16.98 0.64 -29.30
C PRO A 97 16.65 1.21 -27.91
N PRO A 98 16.06 0.41 -27.02
CA PRO A 98 15.86 0.81 -25.64
C PRO A 98 17.20 1.11 -24.97
N LEU A 99 17.20 2.17 -24.15
CA LEU A 99 18.26 2.42 -23.19
C LEU A 99 18.19 1.38 -22.07
N ASP A 100 19.33 1.02 -21.49
CA ASP A 100 19.35 0.33 -20.20
C ASP A 100 18.61 1.20 -19.17
N GLY A 101 17.85 0.57 -18.27
CA GLY A 101 17.04 1.29 -17.29
C GLY A 101 15.73 0.58 -17.01
N TYR A 102 14.85 1.28 -16.30
CA TYR A 102 13.57 0.74 -15.88
C TYR A 102 12.57 1.83 -15.49
N VAL A 103 11.30 1.43 -15.47
CA VAL A 103 10.24 2.11 -14.73
C VAL A 103 10.12 1.48 -13.35
N LEU A 104 10.10 2.29 -12.29
CA LEU A 104 9.72 1.89 -10.95
C LEU A 104 8.22 2.14 -10.75
N VAL A 105 7.50 1.12 -10.30
CA VAL A 105 6.10 1.23 -9.85
C VAL A 105 5.94 0.77 -8.40
N PRO A 106 5.07 1.41 -7.60
CA PRO A 106 4.86 1.10 -6.19
C PRO A 106 3.92 -0.10 -5.99
N ASP A 107 4.09 -1.16 -6.80
CA ASP A 107 3.29 -2.38 -6.72
C ASP A 107 3.84 -3.31 -5.62
N GLY A 108 3.04 -3.53 -4.57
CA GLY A 108 3.50 -4.23 -3.37
C GLY A 108 4.63 -3.46 -2.68
N PRO A 109 5.81 -4.05 -2.45
CA PRO A 109 6.96 -3.32 -1.92
C PRO A 109 7.57 -2.35 -2.94
N GLY A 110 7.26 -2.51 -4.23
CA GLY A 110 7.96 -1.88 -5.35
C GLY A 110 8.38 -2.91 -6.39
N ALA A 111 8.20 -2.57 -7.67
CA ALA A 111 8.59 -3.40 -8.80
C ALA A 111 9.30 -2.56 -9.86
N LEU A 112 10.29 -3.16 -10.50
CA LEU A 112 10.98 -2.59 -11.66
C LEU A 112 10.46 -3.25 -12.93
N ILE A 113 10.27 -2.44 -13.97
CA ILE A 113 9.92 -2.86 -15.32
C ILE A 113 11.05 -2.38 -16.22
N ARG A 114 12.03 -3.26 -16.49
CA ARG A 114 13.18 -2.92 -17.34
C ARG A 114 12.75 -2.66 -18.78
N PHE A 115 13.46 -1.75 -19.43
CA PHE A 115 13.30 -1.48 -20.86
C PHE A 115 13.87 -2.65 -21.66
N VAL A 116 12.98 -3.46 -22.21
CA VAL A 116 13.34 -4.63 -23.02
C VAL A 116 12.43 -4.68 -24.24
N ASP A 117 13.01 -5.04 -25.37
CA ASP A 117 12.26 -5.37 -26.57
C ASP A 117 11.56 -6.72 -26.34
N ARG A 118 10.23 -6.73 -26.48
CA ARG A 118 9.40 -7.92 -26.26
C ARG A 118 8.71 -8.32 -27.55
N ASN A 119 9.02 -9.54 -28.01
CA ASN A 119 8.40 -10.14 -29.20
C ASN A 119 6.91 -10.54 -29.01
N THR A 120 6.31 -10.29 -27.85
CA THR A 120 4.90 -10.62 -27.56
C THR A 120 4.19 -9.44 -26.90
N SER A 121 2.92 -9.26 -27.24
CA SER A 121 2.05 -8.32 -26.53
C SER A 121 1.79 -8.84 -25.12
N LEU A 122 1.99 -7.99 -24.13
CA LEU A 122 1.74 -8.27 -22.71
C LEU A 122 0.81 -7.22 -22.14
N THR A 123 0.05 -7.58 -21.12
CA THR A 123 -0.83 -6.63 -20.44
C THR A 123 -0.02 -5.52 -19.78
N SER A 124 -0.42 -4.27 -20.03
CA SER A 124 0.12 -3.10 -19.35
C SER A 124 -0.10 -3.19 -17.84
N TYR A 125 0.78 -2.56 -17.07
CA TYR A 125 0.53 -2.33 -15.65
C TYR A 125 -0.46 -1.18 -15.53
N ASN A 126 -1.47 -1.35 -14.67
CA ASN A 126 -2.40 -0.31 -14.26
C ASN A 126 -2.60 -0.43 -12.75
N GLY A 127 -2.07 0.53 -11.99
CA GLY A 127 -2.22 0.60 -10.55
C GLY A 127 -3.05 1.81 -10.15
N ASN A 128 -4.27 1.58 -9.64
CA ASN A 128 -5.11 2.60 -9.02
C ASN A 128 -4.54 2.93 -7.64
N VAL A 129 -4.09 4.16 -7.43
CA VAL A 129 -3.53 4.58 -6.14
C VAL A 129 -4.61 4.56 -5.07
N TYR A 130 -4.26 4.02 -3.90
CA TYR A 130 -5.16 3.73 -2.77
C TYR A 130 -6.27 2.70 -3.04
N GLY A 131 -6.24 2.06 -4.22
CA GLY A 131 -7.25 1.12 -4.67
C GLY A 131 -8.40 1.79 -5.42
N GLU A 132 -9.25 0.97 -6.02
CA GLU A 132 -10.46 1.46 -6.67
C GLU A 132 -11.49 1.85 -5.61
N ASP A 133 -12.10 3.04 -5.75
CA ASP A 133 -13.31 3.36 -5.02
C ASP A 133 -14.45 2.45 -5.49
N LEU A 134 -14.75 1.45 -4.68
CA LEU A 134 -15.76 0.44 -5.01
C LEU A 134 -17.16 1.04 -5.17
N THR A 135 -17.45 2.19 -4.53
CA THR A 135 -18.73 2.87 -4.71
C THR A 135 -18.88 3.51 -6.09
N GLU A 136 -17.76 3.69 -6.78
CA GLU A 136 -17.61 4.18 -8.16
C GLU A 136 -17.35 3.10 -9.21
N SER A 137 -17.20 1.84 -8.79
CA SER A 137 -16.85 0.75 -9.70
C SER A 137 -17.95 0.47 -10.75
N ASP A 138 -17.64 -0.34 -11.76
CA ASP A 138 -18.60 -0.67 -12.82
C ASP A 138 -19.94 -1.22 -12.27
N TYR A 139 -19.88 -1.97 -11.17
CA TYR A 139 -21.02 -2.64 -10.57
C TYR A 139 -21.05 -2.47 -9.05
N TYR A 140 -22.26 -2.44 -8.47
CA TYR A 140 -22.47 -2.39 -7.02
C TYR A 140 -21.97 -3.64 -6.26
N TYR A 141 -21.50 -4.69 -6.95
CA TYR A 141 -21.07 -5.93 -6.33
C TYR A 141 -19.68 -6.37 -6.81
N GLY A 142 -18.87 -6.83 -5.87
CA GLY A 142 -17.64 -7.57 -6.11
C GLY A 142 -17.79 -9.05 -5.74
N ARG A 143 -16.86 -9.87 -6.22
CA ARG A 143 -16.80 -11.31 -5.87
C ARG A 143 -15.38 -11.71 -5.54
N GLU A 144 -15.24 -12.59 -4.57
CA GLU A 144 -13.98 -13.27 -4.30
C GLU A 144 -13.54 -14.05 -5.55
N THR A 145 -12.28 -13.87 -5.95
CA THR A 145 -11.71 -14.55 -7.13
C THR A 145 -10.79 -15.70 -6.70
N SER A 146 -10.49 -16.65 -7.60
CA SER A 146 -9.54 -17.75 -7.34
C SER A 146 -8.08 -17.33 -7.51
N TYR A 147 -7.83 -16.17 -8.10
CA TYR A 147 -6.50 -15.71 -8.47
C TYR A 147 -5.92 -14.87 -7.34
N LEU A 148 -4.59 -14.81 -7.26
CA LEU A 148 -3.92 -13.88 -6.35
C LEU A 148 -4.38 -12.45 -6.71
N PRO A 149 -4.98 -11.71 -5.75
CA PRO A 149 -5.42 -10.35 -6.03
C PRO A 149 -4.22 -9.48 -6.39
N LEU A 150 -4.41 -8.63 -7.38
CA LEU A 150 -3.47 -7.57 -7.69
C LEU A 150 -3.38 -6.63 -6.48
N LYS A 151 -2.18 -6.13 -6.19
CA LYS A 151 -1.94 -5.16 -5.15
C LYS A 151 -2.10 -3.76 -5.75
N SER A 152 -2.83 -2.91 -5.05
CA SER A 152 -2.95 -1.50 -5.41
C SER A 152 -1.77 -0.70 -4.85
N PRO A 153 -1.24 0.28 -5.58
CA PRO A 153 -0.31 1.27 -5.02
C PRO A 153 -0.83 1.91 -3.74
N MET A 154 -0.03 1.90 -2.68
CA MET A 154 -0.37 2.53 -1.40
C MET A 154 0.11 3.98 -1.30
N MET A 155 0.76 4.49 -2.35
CA MET A 155 1.39 5.81 -2.43
C MET A 155 1.35 6.32 -3.87
N PRO A 156 1.09 7.62 -4.10
CA PRO A 156 0.94 8.22 -5.42
C PRO A 156 2.29 8.53 -6.10
N VAL A 157 3.22 7.58 -6.16
CA VAL A 157 4.59 7.79 -6.67
C VAL A 157 4.99 6.76 -7.71
N PHE A 158 5.76 7.16 -8.71
CA PHE A 158 6.46 6.27 -9.65
C PHE A 158 7.79 6.91 -10.05
N GLY A 159 8.62 6.21 -10.83
CA GLY A 159 9.85 6.80 -11.34
C GLY A 159 10.40 6.11 -12.56
N ILE A 160 11.35 6.76 -13.22
CA ILE A 160 12.07 6.19 -14.36
C ILE A 160 13.56 6.44 -14.17
N ALA A 161 14.38 5.41 -14.38
CA ALA A 161 15.82 5.50 -14.42
C ALA A 161 16.35 5.09 -15.79
N HIS A 162 17.25 5.89 -16.34
CA HIS A 162 18.03 5.64 -17.55
C HIS A 162 19.48 5.36 -17.15
N GLY A 163 20.03 4.28 -17.68
CA GLY A 163 21.35 3.77 -17.32
C GLY A 163 21.39 3.23 -15.88
N ASN A 164 22.61 2.94 -15.43
CA ASN A 164 22.89 2.61 -14.04
C ASN A 164 23.40 3.88 -13.35
N ARG A 165 22.56 4.53 -12.52
CA ARG A 165 22.91 5.76 -11.78
C ARG A 165 23.41 6.89 -12.69
N GLN A 166 22.70 7.16 -13.79
CA GLN A 166 23.07 8.24 -14.73
C GLN A 166 22.05 9.38 -14.70
N ALA A 167 20.80 9.07 -15.02
CA ALA A 167 19.70 10.03 -15.02
C ALA A 167 18.42 9.33 -14.61
N ALA A 168 17.68 9.93 -13.70
CA ALA A 168 16.39 9.40 -13.27
C ALA A 168 15.46 10.54 -12.87
N PHE A 169 14.19 10.21 -12.65
CA PHE A 169 13.29 11.06 -11.88
C PHE A 169 12.42 10.22 -10.96
N VAL A 170 12.03 10.81 -9.84
CA VAL A 170 10.88 10.36 -9.05
C VAL A 170 9.73 11.33 -9.27
N ALA A 171 8.54 10.79 -9.46
CA ALA A 171 7.36 11.56 -9.76
C ALA A 171 6.23 11.18 -8.80
N TYR A 172 5.66 12.15 -8.10
CA TYR A 172 4.60 11.90 -7.13
C TYR A 172 3.52 12.98 -7.11
N ALA A 173 2.28 12.58 -6.82
CA ALA A 173 1.18 13.53 -6.68
C ALA A 173 1.18 14.15 -5.28
N THR A 174 1.13 15.48 -5.21
CA THR A 174 0.91 16.22 -3.95
C THR A 174 -0.56 16.61 -3.76
N SER A 175 -1.40 16.40 -4.78
CA SER A 175 -2.86 16.56 -4.74
C SER A 175 -3.51 15.73 -5.86
N GLY A 176 -4.69 15.18 -5.60
CA GLY A 176 -5.43 14.32 -6.54
C GLY A 176 -4.93 12.87 -6.61
N GLY A 177 -4.11 12.43 -5.66
CA GLY A 177 -3.53 11.09 -5.63
C GLY A 177 -4.58 9.97 -5.51
N GLU A 178 -5.70 10.25 -4.87
CA GLU A 178 -6.86 9.36 -4.74
C GLU A 178 -7.62 9.09 -6.05
N TYR A 179 -7.34 9.88 -7.09
CA TYR A 179 -7.87 9.71 -8.45
C TYR A 179 -6.78 9.31 -9.46
N MET A 180 -5.57 8.99 -8.98
CA MET A 180 -4.42 8.71 -9.82
C MET A 180 -4.30 7.23 -10.16
N ASN A 181 -4.13 6.94 -11.45
CA ASN A 181 -3.72 5.64 -11.96
C ASN A 181 -2.29 5.74 -12.51
N ILE A 182 -1.42 4.82 -12.10
CA ILE A 182 -0.07 4.68 -12.65
C ILE A 182 -0.15 3.64 -13.76
N ILE A 183 0.11 4.07 -15.00
CA ILE A 183 0.04 3.20 -16.17
C ILE A 183 1.45 3.01 -16.73
N VAL A 184 1.85 1.75 -16.96
CA VAL A 184 3.06 1.41 -17.71
C VAL A 184 2.69 0.55 -18.88
N SER A 185 2.92 1.09 -20.08
CA SER A 185 2.77 0.34 -21.32
C SER A 185 4.15 -0.14 -21.77
N PRO A 186 4.38 -1.46 -21.81
CA PRO A 186 5.64 -1.99 -22.36
C PRO A 186 5.70 -1.70 -23.86
N GLU A 187 6.90 -1.81 -24.42
CA GLU A 187 7.04 -1.94 -25.87
C GLU A 187 6.24 -3.16 -26.38
N GLN A 188 5.45 -2.95 -27.42
CA GLN A 188 4.62 -3.96 -28.09
C GLN A 188 4.55 -3.67 -29.59
N ASN A 189 4.08 -4.63 -30.39
CA ASN A 189 3.87 -4.45 -31.84
C ASN A 189 3.01 -3.22 -32.25
N LEU A 190 2.24 -2.63 -31.32
CA LEU A 190 1.44 -1.42 -31.56
C LEU A 190 2.14 -0.11 -31.11
N THR A 191 3.02 -0.18 -30.10
CA THR A 191 3.78 0.95 -29.55
C THR A 191 5.23 0.52 -29.38
N ASN A 192 6.12 1.05 -30.21
CA ASN A 192 7.52 0.60 -30.29
C ASN A 192 8.39 1.03 -29.10
N TYR A 193 7.84 1.53 -28.00
CA TYR A 193 8.61 2.00 -26.85
C TYR A 193 7.88 1.68 -25.54
N THR A 194 8.64 1.56 -24.45
CA THR A 194 8.10 1.49 -23.09
C THR A 194 7.91 2.90 -22.54
N TYR A 195 6.74 3.19 -21.98
CA TYR A 195 6.42 4.48 -21.39
C TYR A 195 5.50 4.34 -20.17
N ALA A 196 5.64 5.27 -19.24
CA ALA A 196 4.89 5.28 -17.99
C ALA A 196 4.41 6.68 -17.64
N TYR A 197 3.22 6.77 -17.06
CA TYR A 197 2.59 8.06 -16.77
C TYR A 197 1.47 7.98 -15.74
N PRO A 198 1.19 9.10 -15.04
CA PRO A 198 0.00 9.23 -14.23
C PRO A 198 -1.20 9.61 -15.11
N ARG A 199 -2.34 8.95 -14.87
CA ARG A 199 -3.66 9.35 -15.38
C ARG A 199 -4.54 9.74 -14.19
N PHE A 200 -5.03 10.97 -14.17
CA PHE A 200 -5.99 11.43 -13.17
C PHE A 200 -7.40 11.27 -13.71
N GLU A 201 -8.24 10.55 -12.97
CA GLU A 201 -9.57 10.14 -13.38
C GLU A 201 -10.66 11.11 -12.91
N TYR A 202 -11.30 11.79 -13.86
CA TYR A 202 -12.38 12.74 -13.58
C TYR A 202 -13.77 12.12 -13.74
N ASN A 203 -13.97 11.19 -14.69
CA ASN A 203 -15.27 10.55 -14.88
C ASN A 203 -15.12 9.11 -15.37
N LYS A 204 -16.07 8.26 -14.96
CA LYS A 204 -16.11 6.82 -15.20
C LYS A 204 -17.48 6.40 -15.71
N LEU A 205 -17.50 5.29 -16.45
CA LEU A 205 -18.74 4.59 -16.76
C LEU A 205 -19.14 3.73 -15.56
N PHE A 206 -20.43 3.62 -15.29
CA PHE A 206 -20.97 2.70 -14.30
C PHE A 206 -22.29 2.09 -14.77
N HIS A 207 -22.65 0.95 -14.20
CA HIS A 207 -23.91 0.27 -14.50
C HIS A 207 -25.08 0.84 -13.67
N GLN A 208 -25.88 1.70 -14.32
CA GLN A 208 -27.10 2.27 -13.75
C GLN A 208 -28.24 1.26 -13.81
N VAL A 209 -28.74 0.86 -12.64
CA VAL A 209 -29.85 -0.10 -12.50
C VAL A 209 -31.19 0.64 -12.54
N TYR A 210 -32.18 0.12 -13.27
CA TYR A 210 -33.53 0.70 -13.35
C TYR A 210 -34.64 -0.23 -12.81
N ASN A 211 -34.34 -1.48 -12.42
CA ASN A 211 -35.32 -2.39 -11.84
C ASN A 211 -34.74 -3.23 -10.68
N ARG A 212 -35.60 -3.97 -9.97
CA ARG A 212 -35.19 -4.83 -8.83
C ARG A 212 -34.49 -6.14 -9.23
N GLN A 213 -34.50 -6.50 -10.51
CA GLN A 213 -33.79 -7.68 -11.02
C GLN A 213 -32.31 -7.39 -11.27
N GLY A 214 -31.93 -6.10 -11.30
CA GLY A 214 -30.57 -5.66 -11.56
C GLY A 214 -30.31 -5.25 -13.01
N ASP A 215 -31.35 -5.19 -13.87
CA ASP A 215 -31.18 -4.74 -15.25
C ASP A 215 -30.85 -3.25 -15.30
N GLY A 216 -29.99 -2.88 -16.24
CA GLY A 216 -29.43 -1.55 -16.33
C GLY A 216 -28.74 -1.25 -17.66
N TYR A 217 -28.04 -0.13 -17.70
CA TYR A 217 -27.21 0.32 -18.81
C TYR A 217 -25.98 1.06 -18.30
N PHE A 218 -24.92 1.12 -19.11
CA PHE A 218 -23.74 1.92 -18.78
C PHE A 218 -23.96 3.39 -19.10
N THR A 219 -23.62 4.27 -18.16
CA THR A 219 -23.63 5.73 -18.34
C THR A 219 -22.47 6.35 -17.61
N LEU A 220 -22.08 7.57 -18.01
CA LEU A 220 -21.15 8.40 -17.24
C LEU A 220 -21.84 8.99 -16.02
N MET A 221 -21.05 9.38 -15.02
CA MET A 221 -21.57 10.22 -13.94
C MET A 221 -22.03 11.57 -14.51
N GLU A 222 -23.21 12.03 -14.10
CA GLU A 222 -23.73 13.34 -14.50
C GLU A 222 -22.81 14.46 -13.99
N ASN A 223 -22.40 14.35 -12.73
CA ASN A 223 -21.38 15.18 -12.11
C ASN A 223 -20.08 14.38 -12.04
N ARG A 224 -19.06 14.81 -12.78
CA ARG A 224 -17.71 14.24 -12.72
C ARG A 224 -17.09 14.51 -11.33
N ASN A 225 -16.03 13.79 -10.98
CA ASN A 225 -15.25 14.06 -9.78
C ASN A 225 -14.59 15.46 -9.88
N HIS A 226 -14.62 16.21 -8.78
CA HIS A 226 -14.08 17.58 -8.70
C HIS A 226 -12.87 17.62 -7.80
N PHE A 227 -11.68 17.83 -8.37
CA PHE A 227 -10.42 17.87 -7.62
C PHE A 227 -9.31 18.57 -8.41
N ASP A 228 -8.39 19.16 -7.66
CA ASP A 228 -7.16 19.71 -8.21
C ASP A 228 -6.13 18.59 -8.39
N VAL A 229 -5.30 18.72 -9.42
CA VAL A 229 -4.15 17.85 -9.66
C VAL A 229 -2.89 18.65 -9.37
N SER A 230 -1.98 18.08 -8.58
CA SER A 230 -0.62 18.58 -8.46
C SER A 230 0.35 17.41 -8.53
N MET A 231 1.20 17.39 -9.56
CA MET A 231 2.13 16.31 -9.86
C MET A 231 3.57 16.85 -9.92
N ARG A 232 4.42 16.35 -9.03
CA ARG A 232 5.83 16.72 -8.90
C ARG A 232 6.71 15.73 -9.64
N TYR A 233 7.77 16.22 -10.29
CA TYR A 233 8.86 15.45 -10.88
C TYR A 233 10.18 16.02 -10.37
N ASP A 234 10.90 15.26 -9.55
CA ASP A 234 12.26 15.59 -9.09
C ASP A 234 13.28 14.82 -9.93
N PHE A 235 14.25 15.51 -10.49
CA PHE A 235 15.31 14.91 -11.28
C PHE A 235 16.47 14.46 -10.40
N LEU A 236 17.02 13.30 -10.73
CA LEU A 236 18.16 12.67 -10.08
C LEU A 236 19.26 12.46 -11.10
N ALA A 237 20.50 12.71 -10.72
CA ALA A 237 21.64 12.58 -11.62
C ALA A 237 22.81 11.88 -10.93
N ASN A 238 23.53 11.08 -11.72
CA ASN A 238 24.75 10.40 -11.30
C ASN A 238 24.53 9.44 -10.10
N ASP A 239 25.59 9.13 -9.38
CA ASP A 239 25.64 8.13 -8.32
C ASP A 239 25.28 8.63 -6.92
N GLY A 240 24.80 9.87 -6.80
CA GLY A 240 24.41 10.46 -5.52
C GLY A 240 25.59 10.90 -4.65
N THR A 241 26.83 10.85 -5.15
CA THR A 241 28.02 11.29 -4.38
C THR A 241 27.99 12.78 -4.05
N GLN A 242 27.26 13.60 -4.82
CA GLN A 242 27.21 15.05 -4.65
C GLN A 242 26.10 15.51 -3.69
N ASP A 243 24.96 14.83 -3.69
CA ASP A 243 23.73 15.28 -3.04
C ASP A 243 23.05 14.20 -2.16
N GLY A 244 23.56 12.97 -2.17
CA GLY A 244 23.00 11.83 -1.45
C GLY A 244 21.85 11.11 -2.16
N PHE A 245 21.56 11.44 -3.43
CA PHE A 245 20.42 10.86 -4.16
C PHE A 245 20.86 10.19 -5.47
N PRO A 246 21.26 8.91 -5.45
CA PRO A 246 21.66 8.20 -6.66
C PRO A 246 20.51 8.16 -7.69
N ALA A 247 20.84 8.26 -8.98
CA ALA A 247 19.88 8.21 -10.08
C ALA A 247 19.38 6.78 -10.37
N ASP A 248 18.76 6.16 -9.35
CA ASP A 248 18.16 4.83 -9.35
C ASP A 248 16.94 4.80 -8.39
N TYR A 249 16.39 3.62 -8.09
CA TYR A 249 15.20 3.50 -7.24
C TYR A 249 15.49 3.84 -5.76
N VAL A 250 16.76 3.77 -5.34
CA VAL A 250 17.19 4.17 -3.99
C VAL A 250 17.04 5.67 -3.87
N GLY A 251 17.63 6.45 -4.78
CA GLY A 251 17.49 7.92 -4.73
C GLY A 251 16.05 8.37 -4.89
N MET A 252 15.24 7.67 -5.69
CA MET A 252 13.80 7.91 -5.76
C MET A 252 13.11 7.73 -4.39
N ALA A 253 13.43 6.65 -3.67
CA ALA A 253 12.87 6.38 -2.35
C ALA A 253 13.31 7.44 -1.32
N LEU A 254 14.58 7.84 -1.37
CA LEU A 254 15.15 8.84 -0.47
C LEU A 254 14.54 10.23 -0.68
N LYS A 255 14.42 10.69 -1.94
CA LYS A 255 13.74 11.97 -2.25
C LYS A 255 12.28 11.94 -1.81
N TYR A 256 11.56 10.85 -2.10
CA TYR A 256 10.16 10.73 -1.70
C TYR A 256 9.98 10.70 -0.18
N ARG A 257 10.85 9.97 0.54
CA ARG A 257 10.88 9.98 2.00
C ARG A 257 11.11 11.38 2.57
N ASN A 258 12.03 12.14 1.98
CA ASN A 258 12.30 13.51 2.43
C ASN A 258 11.08 14.41 2.19
N TYR A 259 10.45 14.33 1.02
CA TYR A 259 9.18 15.02 0.77
C TYR A 259 8.13 14.68 1.84
N LEU A 260 7.93 13.39 2.16
CA LEU A 260 6.98 13.00 3.20
C LEU A 260 7.38 13.57 4.57
N LYS A 261 8.65 13.55 4.96
CA LYS A 261 9.11 14.14 6.22
C LYS A 261 8.88 15.65 6.28
N ASP A 262 9.21 16.37 5.22
CA ASP A 262 9.09 17.82 5.13
C ASP A 262 7.63 18.30 5.11
N ASN A 263 6.68 17.40 4.80
CA ASN A 263 5.25 17.66 4.75
C ASN A 263 4.46 16.89 5.84
N ASP A 264 5.14 16.43 6.89
CA ASP A 264 4.58 15.64 8.00
C ASP A 264 3.78 14.38 7.57
N GLY A 265 4.11 13.76 6.44
CA GLY A 265 3.48 12.54 5.93
C GLY A 265 3.88 11.24 6.65
N LEU A 266 4.96 11.28 7.45
CA LEU A 266 5.43 10.14 8.25
C LEU A 266 5.34 10.45 9.75
N PRO A 267 5.26 9.42 10.62
CA PRO A 267 5.37 9.62 12.05
C PRO A 267 6.71 10.27 12.41
N SER A 268 6.69 11.14 13.41
CA SER A 268 7.92 11.75 13.97
C SER A 268 8.71 10.79 14.86
N THR A 269 8.14 9.64 15.20
CA THR A 269 8.80 8.59 15.98
C THR A 269 9.92 7.94 15.18
N THR A 270 10.98 7.56 15.88
CA THR A 270 12.08 6.78 15.30
C THR A 270 12.22 5.45 16.03
N ARG A 271 12.76 4.44 15.33
CA ARG A 271 12.95 3.13 15.93
C ARG A 271 14.06 3.21 16.98
N SER A 272 13.85 2.54 18.11
CA SER A 272 14.86 2.48 19.17
C SER A 272 15.95 1.47 18.85
N LYS A 273 17.16 1.73 19.33
CA LYS A 273 18.28 0.77 19.25
C LYS A 273 18.02 -0.44 20.14
N GLY A 274 18.36 -1.63 19.65
CA GLY A 274 18.26 -2.88 20.41
C GLY A 274 17.48 -3.95 19.65
N ASP A 275 16.96 -4.92 20.39
CA ASP A 275 16.20 -6.03 19.82
C ASP A 275 14.99 -5.53 19.02
N ILE A 276 14.75 -6.15 17.86
CA ILE A 276 13.58 -5.87 17.03
C ILE A 276 12.30 -6.40 17.70
N PRO A 277 11.14 -5.79 17.44
CA PRO A 277 9.88 -6.38 17.87
C PRO A 277 9.50 -7.58 17.00
N ILE A 278 8.68 -8.48 17.54
CA ILE A 278 7.93 -9.50 16.80
C ILE A 278 6.43 -9.25 16.97
N ARG A 279 5.64 -9.55 15.94
CA ARG A 279 4.17 -9.51 16.05
C ARG A 279 3.58 -10.90 16.21
N LEU A 280 2.83 -11.12 17.28
CA LEU A 280 2.13 -12.36 17.56
C LEU A 280 0.64 -12.07 17.71
N ASP A 281 -0.14 -12.32 16.66
CA ASP A 281 -1.58 -12.10 16.67
C ASP A 281 -2.32 -13.34 17.14
N PHE A 282 -3.45 -13.18 17.82
CA PHE A 282 -4.19 -14.29 18.44
C PHE A 282 -5.62 -14.35 17.93
N VAL A 283 -6.00 -15.46 17.31
CA VAL A 283 -7.40 -15.73 16.97
C VAL A 283 -8.11 -16.25 18.22
N MET A 284 -9.03 -15.44 18.74
CA MET A 284 -9.75 -15.71 19.98
C MET A 284 -10.98 -16.57 19.71
N SER A 285 -11.90 -16.06 18.88
CA SER A 285 -13.10 -16.79 18.47
C SER A 285 -13.65 -16.34 17.12
N ASP A 286 -14.49 -17.18 16.52
CA ASP A 286 -15.33 -16.84 15.37
C ASP A 286 -16.67 -17.58 15.47
N ILE A 287 -17.54 -17.47 14.47
CA ILE A 287 -18.85 -18.15 14.45
C ILE A 287 -18.96 -19.21 13.36
N LYS A 288 -19.74 -20.25 13.63
CA LYS A 288 -20.20 -21.22 12.62
C LYS A 288 -21.71 -21.39 12.65
N ARG A 289 -22.27 -21.96 11.57
CA ARG A 289 -23.69 -22.33 11.51
C ARG A 289 -23.98 -23.48 12.48
N SER A 290 -25.09 -23.38 13.21
CA SER A 290 -25.64 -24.45 14.05
C SER A 290 -27.08 -24.79 13.62
N VAL A 291 -27.71 -25.76 14.29
CA VAL A 291 -29.13 -26.09 14.05
C VAL A 291 -30.05 -24.88 14.32
N PHE A 292 -29.65 -24.02 15.26
CA PHE A 292 -30.39 -22.83 15.66
C PHE A 292 -29.50 -21.58 15.52
N GLY A 293 -29.30 -21.13 14.28
CA GLY A 293 -28.58 -19.88 13.99
C GLY A 293 -27.06 -20.05 13.95
N MET A 294 -26.34 -19.21 14.70
CA MET A 294 -24.88 -19.18 14.76
C MET A 294 -24.41 -19.54 16.18
N GLU A 295 -23.31 -20.26 16.27
CA GLU A 295 -22.64 -20.58 17.54
C GLU A 295 -21.16 -20.16 17.53
N ASP A 296 -20.68 -19.73 18.70
CA ASP A 296 -19.28 -19.32 18.89
C ASP A 296 -18.35 -20.56 18.82
N VAL A 297 -17.22 -20.37 18.14
CA VAL A 297 -16.09 -21.31 18.03
C VAL A 297 -14.89 -20.64 18.70
N ILE A 298 -14.46 -21.21 19.81
CA ILE A 298 -13.36 -20.68 20.62
C ILE A 298 -12.05 -21.31 20.13
N ALA A 299 -11.06 -20.47 19.83
CA ALA A 299 -9.72 -20.89 19.46
C ALA A 299 -8.68 -20.52 20.53
N THR A 300 -8.87 -19.40 21.24
CA THR A 300 -7.98 -18.92 22.31
C THR A 300 -8.74 -18.07 23.33
N THR A 301 -8.42 -18.20 24.62
CA THR A 301 -8.94 -17.34 25.69
C THR A 301 -7.89 -16.29 26.13
N ALA A 302 -8.32 -15.22 26.81
CA ALA A 302 -7.42 -14.18 27.31
C ALA A 302 -6.33 -14.74 28.25
N ALA A 303 -6.70 -15.68 29.12
CA ALA A 303 -5.75 -16.39 29.99
C ALA A 303 -4.72 -17.21 29.19
N GLN A 304 -5.16 -17.89 28.12
CA GLN A 304 -4.25 -18.65 27.26
C GLN A 304 -3.30 -17.73 26.47
N VAL A 305 -3.75 -16.55 26.04
CA VAL A 305 -2.84 -15.54 25.44
C VAL A 305 -1.76 -15.15 26.45
N LYS A 306 -2.13 -14.90 27.72
CA LYS A 306 -1.18 -14.57 28.79
C LYS A 306 -0.16 -15.70 29.00
N ASP A 307 -0.61 -16.95 29.02
CA ASP A 307 0.27 -18.11 29.16
C ASP A 307 1.25 -18.23 27.98
N ILE A 308 0.76 -18.05 26.74
CA ILE A 308 1.60 -18.07 25.54
C ILE A 308 2.64 -16.95 25.58
N LEU A 309 2.25 -15.72 25.93
CA LEU A 309 3.18 -14.58 26.01
C LEU A 309 4.23 -14.78 27.12
N SER A 310 3.85 -15.38 28.25
CA SER A 310 4.79 -15.77 29.31
C SER A 310 5.83 -16.79 28.81
N ASP A 311 5.38 -17.79 28.07
CA ASP A 311 6.26 -18.78 27.46
C ASP A 311 7.19 -18.14 26.42
N VAL A 312 6.67 -17.25 25.56
CA VAL A 312 7.47 -16.45 24.60
C VAL A 312 8.54 -15.61 25.31
N LYS A 313 8.22 -15.02 26.47
CA LYS A 313 9.22 -14.30 27.28
C LYS A 313 10.35 -15.22 27.73
N SER A 314 10.01 -16.45 28.13
CA SER A 314 11.00 -17.45 28.54
C SER A 314 11.94 -17.90 27.39
N LEU A 315 11.52 -17.71 26.13
CA LEU A 315 12.34 -17.96 24.94
C LEU A 315 13.36 -16.85 24.65
N GLY A 316 13.37 -15.77 25.45
CA GLY A 316 14.28 -14.64 25.30
C GLY A 316 13.78 -13.56 24.33
N ILE A 317 12.51 -13.59 23.94
CA ILE A 317 11.90 -12.56 23.09
C ILE A 317 11.42 -11.42 23.99
N ASN A 318 11.99 -10.22 23.84
CA ASN A 318 11.79 -9.13 24.81
C ASN A 318 10.71 -8.12 24.41
N TYR A 319 10.38 -8.03 23.13
CA TYR A 319 9.45 -7.05 22.58
C TYR A 319 8.44 -7.74 21.68
N VAL A 320 7.21 -7.87 22.18
CA VAL A 320 6.09 -8.46 21.45
C VAL A 320 5.01 -7.41 21.27
N THR A 321 4.52 -7.26 20.05
CA THR A 321 3.26 -6.58 19.74
C THR A 321 2.24 -7.62 19.31
N SER A 322 0.96 -7.40 19.61
CA SER A 322 -0.07 -8.40 19.34
C SER A 322 -1.43 -7.77 19.07
N GLY A 323 -2.22 -8.46 18.26
CA GLY A 323 -3.64 -8.19 18.01
C GLY A 323 -4.52 -9.33 18.51
N LEU A 324 -5.58 -9.01 19.22
CA LEU A 324 -6.62 -9.96 19.62
C LEU A 324 -7.73 -9.97 18.56
N LEU A 325 -7.74 -10.97 17.68
CA LEU A 325 -8.73 -11.12 16.61
C LEU A 325 -9.96 -11.82 17.16
N GLY A 326 -11.14 -11.21 17.01
CA GLY A 326 -12.39 -11.79 17.49
C GLY A 326 -12.52 -11.80 19.01
N TRP A 327 -11.97 -10.77 19.66
CA TRP A 327 -11.99 -10.55 21.12
C TRP A 327 -13.39 -10.28 21.70
N GLN A 328 -14.37 -9.99 20.84
CA GLN A 328 -15.75 -9.65 21.22
C GLN A 328 -16.73 -10.77 20.86
N LYS A 329 -17.94 -10.72 21.42
CA LYS A 329 -19.03 -11.65 21.13
C LYS A 329 -19.38 -11.66 19.64
N GLY A 330 -19.54 -12.85 19.07
CA GLY A 330 -19.68 -13.06 17.63
C GLY A 330 -18.33 -13.18 16.90
N GLY A 331 -17.22 -13.12 17.64
CA GLY A 331 -15.87 -13.35 17.14
C GLY A 331 -15.46 -12.42 16.02
N ILE A 332 -14.56 -12.89 15.15
CA ILE A 332 -14.03 -12.11 14.03
C ILE A 332 -15.15 -11.66 13.07
N THR A 333 -16.11 -12.53 12.78
CA THR A 333 -17.07 -12.28 11.69
C THR A 333 -18.27 -11.46 12.11
N ASN A 334 -18.85 -11.74 13.27
CA ASN A 334 -20.14 -11.18 13.69
C ASN A 334 -20.02 -10.18 14.85
N GLY A 335 -18.80 -9.90 15.31
CA GLY A 335 -18.55 -8.89 16.32
C GLY A 335 -18.87 -7.48 15.83
N HIS A 336 -19.63 -6.71 16.60
CA HIS A 336 -20.12 -5.40 16.16
C HIS A 336 -19.03 -4.30 16.21
N PRO A 337 -18.69 -3.60 15.11
CA PRO A 337 -17.53 -2.70 15.06
C PRO A 337 -17.58 -1.49 16.00
N GLY A 338 -18.79 -1.00 16.34
CA GLY A 338 -18.99 0.11 17.28
C GLY A 338 -19.28 -0.28 18.73
N LYS A 339 -19.13 -1.56 19.12
CA LYS A 339 -19.45 -2.04 20.47
C LYS A 339 -18.22 -2.64 21.16
N THR A 340 -18.36 -2.87 22.47
CA THR A 340 -17.33 -3.48 23.32
C THR A 340 -18.02 -4.58 24.11
N ASP A 341 -18.49 -5.60 23.40
CA ASP A 341 -19.29 -6.68 23.95
C ASP A 341 -18.38 -7.88 24.22
N TRP A 342 -17.95 -8.06 25.46
CA TRP A 342 -17.12 -9.20 25.86
C TRP A 342 -17.85 -10.53 25.68
N SER A 343 -17.15 -11.56 25.24
CA SER A 343 -17.67 -12.94 25.26
C SER A 343 -17.08 -13.70 26.44
N GLY A 344 -17.93 -14.06 27.40
CA GLY A 344 -17.52 -14.85 28.56
C GLY A 344 -16.93 -16.23 28.22
N SER A 345 -17.05 -16.67 26.97
CA SER A 345 -16.45 -17.91 26.48
C SER A 345 -14.94 -17.80 26.20
N ILE A 346 -14.44 -16.58 25.94
CA ILE A 346 -13.01 -16.27 25.71
C ILE A 346 -12.40 -15.45 26.84
N GLY A 347 -13.21 -14.93 27.74
CA GLY A 347 -12.78 -14.24 28.96
C GLY A 347 -13.79 -13.19 29.43
N SER A 348 -13.78 -12.94 30.73
CA SER A 348 -14.40 -11.77 31.35
C SER A 348 -13.59 -10.51 31.06
N GLN A 349 -14.21 -9.33 31.16
CA GLN A 349 -13.51 -8.04 31.04
C GLN A 349 -12.26 -7.98 31.93
N ARG A 350 -12.35 -8.49 33.17
CA ARG A 350 -11.22 -8.49 34.11
C ARG A 350 -10.05 -9.33 33.62
N GLU A 351 -10.29 -10.46 32.97
CA GLU A 351 -9.22 -11.29 32.39
C GLU A 351 -8.52 -10.60 31.21
N PHE A 352 -9.24 -9.79 30.43
CA PHE A 352 -8.62 -8.96 29.39
C PHE A 352 -7.81 -7.80 29.98
N GLU A 353 -8.30 -7.17 31.06
CA GLU A 353 -7.54 -6.18 31.82
C GLU A 353 -6.25 -6.80 32.39
N ASP A 354 -6.34 -7.97 33.00
CA ASP A 354 -5.20 -8.71 33.57
C ASP A 354 -4.17 -9.11 32.48
N LEU A 355 -4.64 -9.47 31.28
CA LEU A 355 -3.76 -9.75 30.13
C LEU A 355 -3.02 -8.49 29.69
N ASN A 356 -3.72 -7.37 29.56
CA ASN A 356 -3.15 -6.11 29.13
C ASN A 356 -2.16 -5.54 30.16
N GLU A 357 -2.47 -5.63 31.46
CA GLU A 357 -1.57 -5.26 32.56
C GLU A 357 -0.29 -6.11 32.53
N PHE A 358 -0.44 -7.45 32.45
CA PHE A 358 0.69 -8.37 32.31
C PHE A 358 1.58 -8.02 31.10
N ALA A 359 0.98 -7.72 29.95
CA ALA A 359 1.73 -7.36 28.76
C ALA A 359 2.58 -6.10 29.01
N LYS A 360 1.97 -5.04 29.55
CA LYS A 360 2.66 -3.78 29.87
C LYS A 360 3.82 -3.97 30.86
N GLU A 361 3.60 -4.75 31.91
CA GLU A 361 4.64 -5.08 32.91
C GLU A 361 5.85 -5.81 32.31
N ASN A 362 5.65 -6.57 31.22
CA ASN A 362 6.68 -7.37 30.56
C ASN A 362 7.30 -6.71 29.31
N GLY A 363 6.94 -5.45 29.02
CA GLY A 363 7.42 -4.71 27.84
C GLY A 363 6.73 -5.12 26.54
N TYR A 364 5.56 -5.76 26.63
CA TYR A 364 4.74 -6.18 25.50
C TYR A 364 3.55 -5.25 25.29
N ASP A 365 2.96 -5.34 24.10
CA ASP A 365 1.81 -4.55 23.68
C ASP A 365 0.71 -5.46 23.16
N VAL A 366 -0.48 -5.38 23.77
CA VAL A 366 -1.68 -6.10 23.34
C VAL A 366 -2.71 -5.10 22.85
N SER A 367 -3.08 -5.25 21.59
CA SER A 367 -4.13 -4.46 20.95
C SER A 367 -5.35 -5.30 20.68
N VAL A 368 -6.53 -4.69 20.67
CA VAL A 368 -7.72 -5.35 20.12
C VAL A 368 -7.79 -5.11 18.61
N SER A 369 -8.19 -6.13 17.84
CA SER A 369 -8.30 -6.02 16.39
C SER A 369 -9.75 -5.80 15.96
N GLN A 370 -9.97 -4.84 15.05
CA GLN A 370 -11.28 -4.55 14.49
C GLN A 370 -11.20 -4.13 13.01
N ASN A 371 -12.04 -4.74 12.18
CA ASN A 371 -12.38 -4.21 10.87
C ASN A 371 -13.58 -3.25 11.01
N TYR A 372 -13.40 -1.99 10.63
CA TYR A 372 -14.44 -0.96 10.77
C TYR A 372 -15.27 -0.76 9.50
N VAL A 373 -14.85 -1.33 8.36
CA VAL A 373 -15.46 -1.07 7.05
C VAL A 373 -16.28 -2.27 6.57
N MET A 374 -15.74 -3.48 6.61
CA MET A 374 -16.46 -4.67 6.13
C MET A 374 -17.53 -5.09 7.13
N ILE A 375 -18.79 -5.17 6.68
CA ILE A 375 -19.95 -5.46 7.53
C ILE A 375 -20.93 -6.43 6.89
N HIS A 376 -21.75 -7.14 7.67
CA HIS A 376 -22.88 -7.91 7.15
C HIS A 376 -24.20 -7.65 7.90
N LYS A 377 -25.33 -8.07 7.31
CA LYS A 377 -26.68 -7.69 7.78
C LYS A 377 -27.06 -8.24 9.17
N ASP A 378 -26.46 -9.36 9.58
CA ASP A 378 -26.72 -9.94 10.90
C ASP A 378 -25.86 -9.28 12.00
N GLN A 379 -24.75 -8.63 11.60
CA GLN A 379 -23.84 -7.89 12.48
C GLN A 379 -24.34 -6.46 12.73
N VAL A 380 -24.80 -5.77 11.67
CA VAL A 380 -25.31 -4.38 11.74
C VAL A 380 -26.48 -4.15 10.78
N GLY A 381 -27.45 -3.34 11.19
CA GLY A 381 -28.53 -2.90 10.31
C GLY A 381 -28.02 -1.94 9.23
N TYR A 382 -28.30 -2.21 7.96
CA TYR A 382 -27.73 -1.44 6.83
C TYR A 382 -28.31 -0.04 6.64
N LEU A 383 -29.56 0.20 7.05
CA LEU A 383 -30.17 1.52 6.93
C LEU A 383 -29.35 2.55 7.70
N ASN A 384 -28.88 3.59 7.00
CA ASN A 384 -27.99 4.66 7.48
C ASN A 384 -26.57 4.23 7.87
N THR A 385 -26.25 2.93 7.80
CA THR A 385 -24.95 2.36 8.18
C THR A 385 -24.12 1.97 6.97
N ALA A 386 -24.72 1.29 5.99
CA ALA A 386 -24.01 0.73 4.86
C ALA A 386 -23.84 1.77 3.73
N ALA A 387 -22.66 1.78 3.12
CA ALA A 387 -22.33 2.54 1.93
C ALA A 387 -23.13 2.03 0.74
N LYS A 388 -23.40 2.95 -0.18
CA LYS A 388 -24.13 2.67 -1.41
C LYS A 388 -23.22 2.97 -2.60
N HIS A 389 -23.37 2.14 -3.61
CA HIS A 389 -22.89 2.42 -4.94
C HIS A 389 -23.60 3.66 -5.49
N MET A 390 -22.98 4.36 -6.45
CA MET A 390 -23.56 5.57 -7.06
C MET A 390 -24.93 5.33 -7.72
N ASN A 391 -25.23 4.10 -8.15
CA ASN A 391 -26.55 3.71 -8.66
C ASN A 391 -27.65 3.59 -7.58
N GLY A 392 -27.32 3.83 -6.31
CA GLY A 392 -28.23 3.84 -5.16
C GLY A 392 -28.41 2.51 -4.42
N TRP A 393 -27.81 1.42 -4.91
CA TRP A 393 -27.84 0.10 -4.26
C TRP A 393 -26.76 -0.02 -3.19
N TYR A 394 -26.97 -0.87 -2.19
CA TYR A 394 -25.92 -1.17 -1.22
C TYR A 394 -24.78 -1.93 -1.90
N MET A 395 -23.55 -1.57 -1.55
CA MET A 395 -22.38 -2.29 -2.01
C MET A 395 -22.40 -3.73 -1.47
N GLU A 396 -22.03 -4.68 -2.33
CA GLU A 396 -21.95 -6.10 -1.99
C GLU A 396 -20.56 -6.67 -2.26
N TYR A 397 -20.06 -7.50 -1.36
CA TYR A 397 -18.91 -8.35 -1.59
C TYR A 397 -19.31 -9.79 -1.30
N ARG A 398 -19.24 -10.63 -2.34
CA ARG A 398 -19.70 -12.01 -2.29
C ARG A 398 -18.52 -12.95 -2.16
N LEU A 399 -18.45 -13.67 -1.04
CA LEU A 399 -17.53 -14.79 -0.87
C LEU A 399 -18.05 -16.03 -1.61
N ARG A 400 -17.20 -17.05 -1.75
CA ARG A 400 -17.62 -18.36 -2.24
C ARG A 400 -18.73 -18.99 -1.39
N ASP A 401 -19.54 -19.79 -2.06
CA ASP A 401 -20.52 -20.65 -1.40
C ASP A 401 -19.78 -21.63 -0.45
N ASN A 402 -20.32 -21.81 0.77
CA ASN A 402 -19.87 -22.67 1.88
C ASN A 402 -19.34 -21.97 3.15
N MET A 403 -19.30 -20.64 3.21
CA MET A 403 -18.98 -19.92 4.46
C MET A 403 -20.25 -19.65 5.32
N PRO A 404 -20.12 -19.48 6.64
CA PRO A 404 -21.23 -19.04 7.50
C PRO A 404 -21.84 -17.72 7.05
N VAL A 405 -21.01 -16.76 6.67
CA VAL A 405 -21.42 -15.48 6.08
C VAL A 405 -20.80 -15.38 4.69
N THR A 406 -21.62 -15.26 3.66
CA THR A 406 -21.16 -15.19 2.26
C THR A 406 -21.38 -13.84 1.60
N LEU A 407 -22.19 -12.97 2.21
CA LEU A 407 -22.51 -11.65 1.67
C LEU A 407 -22.12 -10.56 2.67
N PHE A 408 -21.10 -9.79 2.30
CA PHE A 408 -20.67 -8.61 3.01
C PHE A 408 -21.11 -7.35 2.24
N GLY A 409 -21.12 -6.24 2.95
CA GLY A 409 -21.20 -4.90 2.42
C GLY A 409 -20.15 -4.04 3.11
N TYR A 410 -20.22 -2.74 2.85
CA TYR A 410 -19.26 -1.77 3.36
C TYR A 410 -19.98 -0.76 4.22
N ALA A 411 -19.43 -0.41 5.37
CA ALA A 411 -19.94 0.66 6.21
C ALA A 411 -19.62 2.01 5.57
N ARG A 412 -20.48 3.02 5.81
CA ARG A 412 -20.19 4.40 5.41
C ARG A 412 -18.91 4.87 6.11
N PRO A 413 -18.07 5.67 5.45
CA PRO A 413 -16.90 6.27 6.06
C PRO A 413 -17.19 6.98 7.39
N SER A 414 -18.21 7.84 7.45
CA SER A 414 -18.63 8.56 8.67
C SER A 414 -19.00 7.62 9.83
N VAL A 415 -19.59 6.47 9.52
CA VAL A 415 -19.99 5.48 10.52
C VAL A 415 -18.77 4.69 11.02
N SER A 416 -17.88 4.31 10.11
CA SER A 416 -16.61 3.62 10.44
C SER A 416 -15.75 4.47 11.38
N ALA A 417 -15.57 5.76 11.03
CA ALA A 417 -14.87 6.74 11.83
C ALA A 417 -15.48 6.88 13.24
N LYS A 418 -16.81 7.02 13.31
CA LYS A 418 -17.53 7.11 14.58
C LYS A 418 -17.32 5.86 15.45
N TRP A 419 -17.43 4.67 14.87
CA TRP A 419 -17.23 3.42 15.59
C TRP A 419 -15.83 3.30 16.18
N MET A 420 -14.80 3.63 15.40
CA MET A 420 -13.41 3.60 15.86
C MET A 420 -13.18 4.50 17.07
N VAL A 421 -13.68 5.74 17.04
CA VAL A 421 -13.57 6.68 18.17
C VAL A 421 -14.35 6.21 19.40
N GLU A 422 -15.60 5.77 19.22
CA GLU A 422 -16.44 5.32 20.34
C GLU A 422 -15.90 4.03 20.98
N GLN A 423 -15.43 3.08 20.18
CA GLN A 423 -14.88 1.83 20.67
C GLN A 423 -13.57 2.09 21.42
N SER A 424 -12.68 2.91 20.88
CA SER A 424 -11.43 3.32 21.55
C SER A 424 -11.73 3.98 22.90
N ARG A 425 -12.70 4.89 22.99
CA ARG A 425 -13.10 5.51 24.27
C ARG A 425 -13.54 4.48 25.31
N ARG A 426 -14.31 3.46 24.92
CA ARG A 426 -14.77 2.40 25.84
C ARG A 426 -13.63 1.49 26.26
N LEU A 427 -12.74 1.15 25.33
CA LEU A 427 -11.56 0.34 25.57
C LEU A 427 -10.54 1.05 26.50
N SER A 428 -10.43 2.38 26.41
CA SER A 428 -9.61 3.17 27.34
C SER A 428 -10.03 2.97 28.80
N ASN A 429 -11.35 2.86 29.06
CA ASN A 429 -11.88 2.65 30.42
C ASN A 429 -11.50 1.28 31.01
N VAL A 430 -11.02 0.35 30.19
CA VAL A 430 -10.56 -0.98 30.61
C VAL A 430 -9.05 -1.15 30.39
N GLY A 431 -8.32 -0.04 30.27
CA GLY A 431 -6.85 0.01 30.27
C GLY A 431 -6.17 -0.21 28.92
N PHE A 432 -6.91 -0.50 27.84
CA PHE A 432 -6.32 -0.59 26.50
C PHE A 432 -6.00 0.80 25.95
N ASP A 433 -4.85 0.91 25.30
CA ASP A 433 -4.30 2.11 24.65
C ASP A 433 -3.66 1.75 23.29
N SER A 434 -3.96 0.56 22.77
CA SER A 434 -3.44 0.04 21.51
C SER A 434 -4.55 -0.61 20.69
N LEU A 435 -4.58 -0.33 19.39
CA LEU A 435 -5.62 -0.79 18.46
C LEU A 435 -4.98 -1.35 17.19
N THR A 436 -5.45 -2.52 16.75
CA THR A 436 -5.19 -3.05 15.41
C THR A 436 -6.40 -2.75 14.52
N VAL A 437 -6.19 -2.03 13.41
CA VAL A 437 -7.25 -1.57 12.52
C VAL A 437 -7.14 -2.17 11.12
N GLU A 438 -8.30 -2.55 10.60
CA GLU A 438 -8.48 -3.03 9.23
C GLU A 438 -9.66 -2.31 8.55
N GLY A 439 -9.65 -2.30 7.23
CA GLY A 439 -10.69 -1.65 6.43
C GLY A 439 -10.46 -0.16 6.34
N ILE A 440 -10.54 0.57 7.46
CA ILE A 440 -10.34 2.03 7.46
C ILE A 440 -8.92 2.44 7.02
N SER A 441 -7.96 1.53 7.21
CA SER A 441 -6.57 1.73 6.82
C SER A 441 -6.31 1.60 5.32
N ASN A 442 -7.09 0.78 4.61
CA ASN A 442 -6.73 0.27 3.29
C ASN A 442 -7.89 0.15 2.28
N ILE A 443 -9.13 0.43 2.71
CA ILE A 443 -10.31 0.51 1.86
C ILE A 443 -10.76 1.97 1.87
N LEU A 444 -10.53 2.64 0.75
CA LEU A 444 -10.95 4.00 0.53
C LEU A 444 -12.18 4.00 -0.39
N ILE A 445 -13.32 4.39 0.16
CA ILE A 445 -14.60 4.46 -0.57
C ILE A 445 -15.28 5.79 -0.33
N SER A 446 -16.05 6.25 -1.32
CA SER A 446 -16.81 7.48 -1.17
C SER A 446 -18.07 7.32 -0.34
N GLU A 447 -18.42 8.41 0.33
CA GLU A 447 -19.71 8.55 0.97
C GLU A 447 -20.66 9.33 0.05
N TYR A 448 -21.38 8.61 -0.81
CA TYR A 448 -22.29 9.23 -1.77
C TYR A 448 -23.39 10.07 -1.11
N SER A 449 -23.38 11.36 -1.44
CA SER A 449 -24.53 12.25 -1.36
C SER A 449 -25.08 12.51 -2.76
N LYS A 450 -26.26 13.14 -2.90
CA LYS A 450 -26.91 13.34 -4.21
C LYS A 450 -26.14 14.24 -5.19
N GLU A 451 -25.04 14.88 -4.78
CA GLU A 451 -24.43 15.97 -5.55
C GLU A 451 -23.00 15.69 -6.06
N SER A 452 -22.20 14.84 -5.40
CA SER A 452 -20.91 14.34 -5.93
C SER A 452 -20.33 13.21 -5.07
N SER A 453 -19.33 12.52 -5.62
CA SER A 453 -18.43 11.62 -4.91
C SER A 453 -17.28 12.42 -4.31
N GLU A 454 -16.96 12.16 -3.04
CA GLU A 454 -16.05 12.99 -2.25
C GLU A 454 -15.01 12.12 -1.52
N VAL A 455 -14.34 11.22 -2.25
CA VAL A 455 -13.30 10.36 -1.67
C VAL A 455 -12.22 11.19 -0.93
N GLY A 456 -11.90 12.40 -1.42
CA GLY A 456 -11.02 13.36 -0.72
C GLY A 456 -11.53 13.74 0.68
N LYS A 457 -12.85 13.94 0.86
CA LYS A 457 -13.41 14.20 2.20
C LYS A 457 -13.39 12.96 3.09
N THR A 458 -13.42 11.76 2.51
CA THR A 458 -13.21 10.53 3.27
C THR A 458 -11.79 10.44 3.81
N ILE A 459 -10.78 10.81 2.99
CA ILE A 459 -9.40 10.94 3.45
C ILE A 459 -9.31 11.92 4.63
N GLU A 460 -9.87 13.13 4.48
CA GLU A 460 -9.86 14.14 5.56
C GLU A 460 -10.52 13.62 6.85
N LEU A 461 -11.68 12.97 6.73
CA LEU A 461 -12.39 12.36 7.85
C LEU A 461 -11.54 11.30 8.55
N TYR A 462 -10.90 10.39 7.80
CA TYR A 462 -10.06 9.35 8.37
C TYR A 462 -8.82 9.94 9.04
N GLN A 463 -8.15 10.91 8.41
CA GLN A 463 -7.02 11.61 9.02
C GLN A 463 -7.43 12.30 10.34
N GLN A 464 -8.58 12.98 10.37
CA GLN A 464 -9.11 13.58 11.59
C GLN A 464 -9.47 12.54 12.66
N THR A 465 -9.96 11.37 12.26
CA THR A 465 -10.30 10.26 13.16
C THR A 465 -9.04 9.69 13.81
N PHE A 466 -8.02 9.40 13.02
CA PHE A 466 -6.74 8.90 13.53
C PHE A 466 -6.03 9.96 14.39
N LYS A 467 -6.09 11.23 14.02
CA LYS A 467 -5.58 12.34 14.84
C LYS A 467 -6.23 12.41 16.23
N GLN A 468 -7.54 12.13 16.35
CA GLN A 468 -8.21 12.07 17.66
C GLN A 468 -7.69 10.94 18.55
N LEU A 469 -7.00 9.96 17.97
CA LEU A 469 -6.40 8.82 18.66
C LEU A 469 -4.87 8.95 18.75
N GLU A 470 -4.31 10.16 18.71
CA GLU A 470 -2.86 10.39 18.82
C GLU A 470 -2.20 9.81 20.09
N ASN A 471 -2.99 9.57 21.15
CA ASN A 471 -2.52 8.94 22.39
C ASN A 471 -2.63 7.40 22.37
N TRP A 472 -3.16 6.83 21.29
CA TRP A 472 -3.24 5.40 21.08
C TRP A 472 -2.10 4.94 20.19
N LYS A 473 -1.58 3.73 20.45
CA LYS A 473 -0.72 3.05 19.48
C LYS A 473 -1.58 2.39 18.42
N ILE A 474 -1.38 2.75 17.16
CA ILE A 474 -2.17 2.24 16.04
C ILE A 474 -1.32 1.31 15.19
N SER A 475 -1.77 0.05 15.12
CA SER A 475 -1.29 -0.92 14.15
C SER A 475 -2.29 -1.04 13.01
N ALA A 476 -1.86 -0.82 11.77
CA ALA A 476 -2.77 -0.81 10.62
C ALA A 476 -2.37 -1.86 9.59
N THR A 477 -3.34 -2.60 9.06
CA THR A 477 -3.11 -3.53 7.96
C THR A 477 -2.99 -2.76 6.65
N THR A 478 -1.83 -2.88 6.00
CA THR A 478 -1.49 -2.28 4.70
C THR A 478 -2.03 -0.85 4.53
N PRO A 479 -1.69 0.08 5.44
CA PRO A 479 -2.26 1.43 5.42
C PRO A 479 -1.86 2.18 4.15
N ASN A 480 -2.82 2.88 3.57
CA ASN A 480 -2.56 3.86 2.51
C ASN A 480 -1.79 5.07 3.08
N GLU A 481 -0.93 5.69 2.26
CA GLU A 481 -0.01 6.75 2.67
C GLU A 481 -0.67 7.93 3.40
N TYR A 482 -1.88 8.32 3.01
CA TYR A 482 -2.59 9.42 3.64
C TYR A 482 -2.83 9.23 5.15
N LEU A 483 -2.63 8.02 5.69
CA LEU A 483 -2.70 7.72 7.13
C LEU A 483 -1.34 7.52 7.80
N TRP A 484 -0.24 7.40 7.07
CA TRP A 484 1.05 6.96 7.64
C TRP A 484 1.51 7.82 8.81
N LYS A 485 1.31 9.15 8.78
CA LYS A 485 1.58 10.07 9.90
C LYS A 485 1.03 9.58 11.25
N TYR A 486 -0.10 8.89 11.24
CA TYR A 486 -0.85 8.49 12.43
C TYR A 486 -0.76 6.99 12.75
N VAL A 487 0.08 6.24 12.04
CA VAL A 487 0.23 4.80 12.21
C VAL A 487 1.60 4.50 12.80
N ASP A 488 1.64 3.80 13.93
CA ASP A 488 2.89 3.38 14.57
C ASP A 488 3.47 2.11 13.93
N ARG A 489 2.57 1.23 13.45
CA ARG A 489 2.93 -0.11 12.95
C ARG A 489 2.24 -0.46 11.64
N PHE A 490 3.04 -0.66 10.60
CA PHE A 490 2.61 -1.20 9.32
C PHE A 490 2.52 -2.73 9.41
N LEU A 491 1.33 -3.29 9.23
CA LEU A 491 1.11 -4.73 9.27
C LEU A 491 0.98 -5.31 7.86
N GLN A 492 1.38 -6.57 7.71
CA GLN A 492 1.31 -7.30 6.44
C GLN A 492 2.07 -6.56 5.32
N ALA A 493 3.24 -6.00 5.64
CA ALA A 493 4.08 -5.31 4.67
C ALA A 493 4.38 -6.23 3.47
N PRO A 494 4.00 -5.84 2.24
CA PRO A 494 4.17 -6.73 1.10
C PRO A 494 5.66 -6.89 0.79
N VAL A 495 6.08 -8.10 0.43
CA VAL A 495 7.46 -8.43 0.00
C VAL A 495 7.53 -9.01 -1.40
N TYR A 496 6.39 -9.08 -2.08
CA TYR A 496 6.23 -9.49 -3.47
C TYR A 496 5.34 -8.47 -4.18
N SER A 497 5.66 -8.14 -5.43
CA SER A 497 4.77 -7.38 -6.30
C SER A 497 3.55 -8.22 -6.71
N SER A 498 2.70 -7.71 -7.60
CA SER A 498 1.61 -8.46 -8.22
C SER A 498 2.08 -9.44 -9.30
N GLN A 499 3.38 -9.46 -9.60
CA GLN A 499 4.02 -10.37 -10.56
C GLN A 499 3.44 -10.30 -11.97
N PHE A 500 3.12 -9.09 -12.44
CA PHE A 500 2.82 -8.89 -13.85
C PHE A 500 3.98 -9.40 -14.70
N LEU A 501 3.70 -10.03 -15.86
CA LEU A 501 4.75 -10.57 -16.73
C LEU A 501 5.76 -9.52 -17.21
N ILE A 502 5.40 -8.24 -17.14
CA ILE A 502 6.28 -7.12 -17.48
C ILE A 502 7.20 -6.69 -16.34
N GLN A 503 6.90 -7.04 -15.10
CA GLN A 503 7.75 -6.76 -13.95
C GLN A 503 8.94 -7.71 -13.94
N THR A 504 10.14 -7.14 -13.93
CA THR A 504 11.40 -7.87 -14.03
C THR A 504 12.05 -8.09 -12.67
N ASP A 505 11.85 -7.16 -11.73
CA ASP A 505 12.48 -7.19 -10.42
C ASP A 505 11.48 -6.74 -9.35
N THR A 506 11.58 -7.27 -8.14
CA THR A 506 10.90 -6.75 -6.95
C THR A 506 11.95 -6.06 -6.07
N VAL A 507 11.65 -4.86 -5.59
CA VAL A 507 12.57 -4.03 -4.78
C VAL A 507 11.87 -3.51 -3.53
N PRO A 508 12.60 -3.27 -2.42
CA PRO A 508 12.03 -2.82 -1.14
C PRO A 508 11.74 -1.30 -1.11
N PHE A 509 11.14 -0.74 -2.16
CA PHE A 509 10.93 0.71 -2.28
C PHE A 509 10.07 1.28 -1.12
N LEU A 510 8.92 0.65 -0.83
CA LEU A 510 8.06 0.97 0.31
C LEU A 510 8.84 0.95 1.63
N GLN A 511 9.63 -0.09 1.84
CA GLN A 511 10.38 -0.26 3.09
C GLN A 511 11.47 0.79 3.24
N MET A 512 12.12 1.20 2.14
CA MET A 512 13.10 2.30 2.15
C MET A 512 12.45 3.66 2.43
N VAL A 513 11.26 3.91 1.88
CA VAL A 513 10.49 5.15 2.11
C VAL A 513 10.10 5.29 3.58
N ILE A 514 9.63 4.21 4.22
CA ILE A 514 9.12 4.24 5.60
C ILE A 514 10.21 3.98 6.66
N ASN A 515 11.39 3.50 6.24
CA ASN A 515 12.46 3.06 7.13
C ASN A 515 12.74 4.04 8.27
N ASN A 516 12.86 3.49 9.48
CA ASN A 516 13.15 4.19 10.73
C ASN A 516 12.05 5.18 11.20
N ASN A 517 10.91 5.30 10.51
CA ASN A 517 9.77 6.12 10.95
C ASN A 517 8.56 5.29 11.41
N MET A 518 8.53 3.99 11.12
CA MET A 518 7.44 3.09 11.49
C MET A 518 7.96 1.68 11.70
N GLU A 519 7.38 0.93 12.62
CA GLU A 519 7.60 -0.53 12.68
C GLU A 519 6.90 -1.18 11.49
N MET A 520 7.58 -2.09 10.80
CA MET A 520 7.00 -2.83 9.67
C MET A 520 7.08 -4.32 9.94
N TYR A 521 5.93 -4.98 9.85
CA TYR A 521 5.80 -6.41 10.09
C TYR A 521 5.54 -7.13 8.78
N ALA A 522 6.31 -8.20 8.55
CA ALA A 522 6.13 -9.09 7.40
C ALA A 522 4.72 -9.70 7.38
N PRO A 523 4.27 -10.26 6.25
CA PRO A 523 3.04 -11.05 6.25
C PRO A 523 3.19 -12.29 7.14
N TYR A 524 2.08 -12.89 7.56
CA TYR A 524 2.14 -13.98 8.55
C TYR A 524 3.01 -15.14 8.09
N SER A 525 4.01 -15.46 8.90
CA SER A 525 5.00 -16.50 8.60
C SER A 525 4.34 -17.87 8.45
N ASN A 526 3.28 -18.16 9.20
CA ASN A 526 2.54 -19.42 9.15
C ASN A 526 2.00 -19.79 7.74
N PHE A 527 1.74 -18.81 6.86
CA PHE A 527 1.03 -19.07 5.60
C PHE A 527 1.88 -18.94 4.35
N SER A 528 3.07 -18.34 4.42
CA SER A 528 3.87 -18.07 3.23
C SER A 528 5.35 -17.75 3.50
N PHE A 529 5.82 -17.64 4.77
CA PHE A 529 7.14 -17.05 5.07
C PHE A 529 7.94 -17.80 6.15
N TYR A 530 8.19 -19.10 5.97
CA TYR A 530 9.11 -19.84 6.84
C TYR A 530 10.21 -20.60 6.09
N THR A 531 10.30 -20.48 4.75
CA THR A 531 11.49 -20.98 4.06
C THR A 531 12.69 -20.13 4.41
N ARG A 532 13.90 -20.68 4.25
CA ARG A 532 15.11 -19.91 4.52
C ARG A 532 15.19 -18.65 3.65
N GLN A 533 14.76 -18.71 2.38
CA GLN A 533 14.72 -17.55 1.50
C GLN A 533 13.74 -16.47 1.98
N ASP A 534 12.61 -16.86 2.56
CA ASP A 534 11.64 -15.91 3.11
C ASP A 534 12.19 -15.20 4.35
N VAL A 535 12.91 -15.93 5.22
CA VAL A 535 13.62 -15.32 6.36
C VAL A 535 14.68 -14.32 5.89
N LEU A 536 15.48 -14.68 4.88
CA LEU A 536 16.43 -13.75 4.28
C LEU A 536 15.74 -12.55 3.64
N ARG A 537 14.55 -12.72 3.06
CA ARG A 537 13.78 -11.60 2.50
C ARG A 537 13.26 -10.66 3.57
N MET A 538 12.84 -11.17 4.74
CA MET A 538 12.50 -10.30 5.88
C MET A 538 13.71 -9.44 6.29
N ILE A 539 14.92 -10.01 6.28
CA ILE A 539 16.16 -9.29 6.58
C ILE A 539 16.49 -8.27 5.48
N ASP A 540 16.47 -8.68 4.21
CA ASP A 540 16.71 -7.82 3.04
C ASP A 540 15.73 -6.64 3.00
N TYR A 541 14.48 -6.82 3.43
CA TYR A 541 13.44 -5.79 3.39
C TYR A 541 13.29 -5.04 4.73
N ASN A 542 14.15 -5.34 5.72
CA ASN A 542 14.13 -4.70 7.04
C ASN A 542 12.77 -4.82 7.76
N LEU A 543 12.21 -6.04 7.77
CA LEU A 543 10.91 -6.35 8.37
C LEU A 543 11.05 -7.15 9.65
N SER A 544 10.17 -6.87 10.60
CA SER A 544 9.98 -7.69 11.80
C SER A 544 9.11 -8.92 11.47
N PRO A 545 9.41 -10.09 12.05
CA PRO A 545 8.61 -11.28 11.83
C PRO A 545 7.20 -11.12 12.42
N SER A 546 6.23 -11.82 11.81
CA SER A 546 4.86 -11.87 12.32
C SER A 546 4.26 -13.27 12.22
N PHE A 547 3.39 -13.60 13.17
CA PHE A 547 2.64 -14.87 13.24
C PHE A 547 1.21 -14.60 13.67
N VAL A 548 0.30 -15.50 13.29
CA VAL A 548 -1.05 -15.56 13.85
C VAL A 548 -1.26 -16.93 14.49
N LEU A 549 -1.74 -16.92 15.72
CA LEU A 549 -1.69 -18.04 16.63
C LEU A 549 -3.04 -18.36 17.25
N THR A 550 -3.21 -19.63 17.61
CA THR A 550 -4.31 -20.17 18.39
C THR A 550 -3.77 -21.05 19.51
N HIS A 551 -4.49 -21.14 20.63
CA HIS A 551 -4.19 -22.15 21.64
C HIS A 551 -4.69 -23.53 21.20
N TYR A 552 -5.94 -23.61 20.74
CA TYR A 552 -6.51 -24.84 20.21
C TYR A 552 -6.10 -25.08 18.75
N PRO A 553 -6.16 -26.33 18.28
CA PRO A 553 -5.88 -26.66 16.89
C PRO A 553 -6.72 -25.86 15.88
N SER A 554 -6.11 -25.40 14.80
CA SER A 554 -6.74 -24.58 13.75
C SER A 554 -7.93 -25.27 13.06
N TYR A 555 -8.01 -26.60 13.07
CA TYR A 555 -9.13 -27.33 12.46
C TYR A 555 -10.49 -26.97 13.09
N GLN A 556 -10.52 -26.41 14.30
CA GLN A 556 -11.75 -25.91 14.91
C GLN A 556 -12.41 -24.80 14.08
N LEU A 557 -11.60 -24.02 13.35
CA LEU A 557 -12.04 -22.89 12.53
C LEU A 557 -12.51 -23.29 11.13
N THR A 558 -12.47 -24.57 10.73
CA THR A 558 -12.76 -24.98 9.34
C THR A 558 -14.20 -24.70 8.91
N LEU A 559 -15.12 -24.59 9.87
CA LEU A 559 -16.54 -24.29 9.62
C LEU A 559 -16.89 -22.82 9.86
N THR A 560 -15.88 -21.95 10.05
CA THR A 560 -16.05 -20.51 10.24
C THR A 560 -15.55 -19.71 9.03
N ASN A 561 -15.86 -18.42 8.95
CA ASN A 561 -15.25 -17.51 7.97
C ASN A 561 -13.73 -17.32 8.22
N SER A 562 -13.25 -17.73 9.39
CA SER A 562 -11.83 -17.75 9.77
C SER A 562 -11.10 -19.04 9.37
N ALA A 563 -11.70 -19.89 8.53
CA ALA A 563 -11.04 -21.08 7.95
C ALA A 563 -9.74 -20.76 7.18
N ARG A 564 -9.51 -19.50 6.79
CA ARG A 564 -8.24 -19.00 6.23
C ARG A 564 -7.06 -19.15 7.20
N PHE A 565 -7.30 -19.22 8.52
CA PHE A 565 -6.29 -19.47 9.53
C PHE A 565 -6.11 -20.97 9.74
N TYR A 566 -5.59 -21.65 8.71
CA TYR A 566 -5.56 -23.12 8.65
C TYR A 566 -4.39 -23.77 9.40
N SER A 567 -3.39 -23.00 9.84
CA SER A 567 -2.24 -23.51 10.60
C SER A 567 -1.74 -22.44 11.58
N THR A 568 -2.20 -22.53 12.84
CA THR A 568 -1.99 -21.47 13.84
C THR A 568 -1.72 -21.99 15.25
N GLU A 569 -1.76 -23.29 15.51
CA GLU A 569 -1.64 -23.80 16.89
C GLU A 569 -0.24 -23.50 17.48
N TYR A 570 -0.18 -22.72 18.55
CA TYR A 570 1.08 -22.18 19.09
C TYR A 570 2.12 -23.27 19.39
N VAL A 571 1.70 -24.40 19.96
CA VAL A 571 2.63 -25.49 20.31
C VAL A 571 3.35 -26.08 19.11
N GLN A 572 2.79 -25.93 17.90
CA GLN A 572 3.43 -26.38 16.65
C GLN A 572 4.43 -25.35 16.10
N TYR A 573 4.31 -24.08 16.51
CA TYR A 573 5.07 -22.96 15.95
C TYR A 573 6.13 -22.39 16.91
N LYS A 574 6.08 -22.75 18.20
CA LYS A 574 6.98 -22.22 19.24
C LYS A 574 8.46 -22.21 18.84
N ASP A 575 8.99 -23.35 18.41
CA ASP A 575 10.41 -23.50 18.05
C ASP A 575 10.75 -22.68 16.79
N LEU A 576 9.84 -22.67 15.81
CA LEU A 576 10.00 -21.91 14.57
C LEU A 576 9.96 -20.39 14.83
N ILE A 577 9.09 -19.92 15.73
CA ILE A 577 9.04 -18.52 16.17
C ILE A 577 10.39 -18.12 16.76
N GLN A 578 10.94 -18.94 17.67
CA GLN A 578 12.24 -18.65 18.28
C GLN A 578 13.35 -18.60 17.24
N GLN A 579 13.41 -19.58 16.34
CA GLN A 579 14.42 -19.66 15.29
C GLN A 579 14.38 -18.44 14.35
N ILE A 580 13.19 -18.16 13.79
CA ILE A 580 13.01 -17.04 12.86
C ILE A 580 13.32 -15.71 13.57
N TYR A 581 12.86 -15.54 14.82
CA TYR A 581 13.15 -14.32 15.57
C TYR A 581 14.66 -14.13 15.79
N GLN A 582 15.39 -15.19 16.17
CA GLN A 582 16.83 -15.11 16.39
C GLN A 582 17.60 -14.76 15.10
N ASP A 583 17.22 -15.36 13.98
CA ASP A 583 17.81 -15.06 12.67
C ASP A 583 17.61 -13.60 12.27
N VAL A 584 16.35 -13.13 12.30
CA VAL A 584 16.03 -11.76 11.86
C VAL A 584 16.56 -10.72 12.85
N ASN A 585 16.39 -10.93 14.15
CA ASN A 585 16.91 -10.02 15.17
C ASN A 585 18.45 -9.95 15.13
N GLY A 586 19.12 -11.08 14.93
CA GLY A 586 20.58 -11.15 14.83
C GLY A 586 21.15 -10.32 13.68
N ALA A 587 20.43 -10.21 12.56
CA ALA A 587 20.84 -9.40 11.42
C ALA A 587 20.38 -7.93 11.50
N LEU A 588 19.26 -7.64 12.17
CA LEU A 588 18.61 -6.32 12.08
C LEU A 588 18.75 -5.42 13.31
N LYS A 589 18.97 -5.96 14.53
CA LYS A 589 18.98 -5.18 15.79
C LYS A 589 19.90 -3.94 15.79
N ASP A 590 20.99 -4.00 15.02
CA ASP A 590 22.00 -2.95 14.96
C ASP A 590 21.75 -1.91 13.85
N VAL A 591 20.71 -2.09 13.01
CA VAL A 591 20.45 -1.23 11.83
C VAL A 591 19.02 -0.70 11.73
N THR A 592 18.07 -1.26 12.47
CA THR A 592 16.65 -0.88 12.40
C THR A 592 16.37 0.56 12.81
N HIS A 593 17.21 1.13 13.67
CA HIS A 593 17.19 2.51 14.17
C HIS A 593 18.02 3.48 13.31
N ALA A 594 18.70 2.97 12.28
CA ALA A 594 19.52 3.73 11.35
C ALA A 594 18.75 3.99 10.05
N GLN A 595 19.08 5.06 9.33
CA GLN A 595 18.49 5.32 8.02
C GLN A 595 19.10 4.36 7.00
N TRP A 596 18.24 3.65 6.27
CA TRP A 596 18.62 2.87 5.10
C TRP A 596 18.88 3.84 3.94
N ILE A 597 20.13 3.90 3.48
CA ILE A 597 20.64 4.90 2.53
C ILE A 597 21.09 4.29 1.20
N ASP A 598 21.43 3.00 1.13
CA ASP A 598 21.73 2.34 -0.14
C ASP A 598 21.38 0.85 -0.15
N ARG A 599 21.17 0.28 -1.33
CA ARG A 599 21.01 -1.15 -1.56
C ARG A 599 21.75 -1.56 -2.82
N ILE A 600 22.77 -2.40 -2.66
CA ILE A 600 23.68 -2.81 -3.71
C ILE A 600 23.49 -4.31 -3.98
N VAL A 601 23.35 -4.68 -5.26
CA VAL A 601 23.43 -6.07 -5.70
C VAL A 601 24.90 -6.35 -6.00
N ILE A 602 25.60 -7.06 -5.12
CA ILE A 602 27.04 -7.39 -5.29
C ILE A 602 27.19 -8.36 -6.47
N GLU A 603 26.40 -9.42 -6.43
CA GLU A 603 26.23 -10.40 -7.50
C GLU A 603 24.83 -11.01 -7.41
N ASN A 604 24.46 -11.84 -8.38
CA ASN A 604 23.14 -12.46 -8.37
C ASN A 604 22.94 -13.32 -7.12
N GLY A 605 21.99 -12.94 -6.27
CA GLY A 605 21.72 -13.59 -4.99
C GLY A 605 22.54 -13.06 -3.81
N VAL A 606 23.40 -12.06 -3.97
CA VAL A 606 24.11 -11.41 -2.85
C VAL A 606 23.81 -9.92 -2.81
N ILE A 607 23.20 -9.49 -1.72
CA ILE A 607 22.71 -8.12 -1.51
C ILE A 607 23.45 -7.48 -0.35
N GLN A 608 23.73 -6.18 -0.46
CA GLN A 608 24.25 -5.33 0.61
C GLN A 608 23.30 -4.16 0.85
N ASN A 609 22.71 -4.09 2.04
CA ASN A 609 21.96 -2.94 2.52
C ASN A 609 22.88 -2.04 3.34
N VAL A 610 22.89 -0.74 3.04
CA VAL A 610 23.80 0.24 3.65
C VAL A 610 23.02 1.23 4.52
N TYR A 611 23.52 1.46 5.73
CA TYR A 611 22.90 2.33 6.72
C TYR A 611 23.79 3.51 7.10
N ASP A 612 23.17 4.63 7.48
CA ASP A 612 23.86 5.87 7.84
C ASP A 612 24.73 5.79 9.11
N ASN A 613 24.53 4.76 9.94
CA ASN A 613 25.35 4.48 11.11
C ASN A 613 26.67 3.73 10.78
N GLY A 614 26.99 3.54 9.50
CA GLY A 614 28.21 2.87 9.03
C GLY A 614 28.12 1.34 9.01
N MET A 615 26.98 0.77 9.40
CA MET A 615 26.72 -0.67 9.28
C MET A 615 26.21 -1.01 7.89
N VAL A 616 26.49 -2.25 7.48
CA VAL A 616 25.87 -2.88 6.32
C VAL A 616 25.30 -4.22 6.73
N VAL A 617 24.18 -4.62 6.13
CA VAL A 617 23.66 -5.98 6.22
C VAL A 617 23.92 -6.63 4.88
N ILE A 618 24.73 -7.70 4.85
CA ILE A 618 24.85 -8.53 3.64
C ILE A 618 23.95 -9.76 3.78
N ILE A 619 23.24 -10.04 2.70
CA ILE A 619 22.27 -11.12 2.57
C ILE A 619 22.73 -12.00 1.42
N ASN A 620 23.05 -13.26 1.71
CA ASN A 620 23.47 -14.26 0.74
C ASN A 620 22.35 -15.28 0.53
N TYR A 621 21.62 -15.14 -0.57
CA TYR A 621 20.59 -16.09 -1.02
C TYR A 621 21.18 -17.31 -1.76
N THR A 622 22.48 -17.29 -2.08
CA THR A 622 23.14 -18.41 -2.76
C THR A 622 23.48 -19.52 -1.77
N GLN A 623 23.75 -20.73 -2.27
CA GLN A 623 24.14 -21.86 -1.43
C GLN A 623 25.62 -21.85 -1.03
N GLN A 624 26.44 -21.01 -1.67
CA GLN A 624 27.88 -20.97 -1.45
C GLN A 624 28.25 -19.81 -0.51
N PRO A 625 29.24 -19.98 0.37
CA PRO A 625 29.73 -18.88 1.18
C PRO A 625 30.41 -17.81 0.31
N ILE A 626 30.36 -16.56 0.75
CA ILE A 626 31.06 -15.43 0.13
C ILE A 626 31.87 -14.64 1.17
N GLU A 627 32.99 -14.06 0.74
CA GLU A 627 33.81 -13.15 1.55
C GLU A 627 33.47 -11.70 1.23
N VAL A 628 33.01 -10.94 2.23
CA VAL A 628 32.70 -9.52 2.11
C VAL A 628 33.28 -8.79 3.33
N PHE A 629 34.08 -7.73 3.11
CA PHE A 629 34.78 -6.99 4.18
C PHE A 629 35.58 -7.89 5.14
N GLY A 630 36.30 -8.89 4.60
CA GLY A 630 37.09 -9.84 5.39
C GLY A 630 36.26 -10.74 6.32
N THR A 631 34.94 -10.81 6.11
CA THR A 631 34.02 -11.65 6.86
C THR A 631 33.36 -12.68 5.94
N THR A 632 33.47 -13.95 6.29
CA THR A 632 32.72 -15.02 5.62
C THR A 632 31.23 -14.94 5.94
N ILE A 633 30.41 -14.92 4.91
CA ILE A 633 28.95 -14.98 4.98
C ILE A 633 28.54 -16.34 4.40
N ALA A 634 28.00 -17.21 5.24
CA ALA A 634 27.60 -18.54 4.82
C ALA A 634 26.53 -18.49 3.71
N GLY A 635 26.39 -19.57 2.95
CA GLY A 635 25.28 -19.74 2.03
C GLY A 635 23.94 -19.66 2.78
N GLU A 636 22.94 -19.09 2.13
CA GLU A 636 21.59 -18.90 2.68
C GLU A 636 21.64 -18.23 4.08
N SER A 637 22.42 -17.17 4.24
CA SER A 637 22.57 -16.48 5.53
C SER A 637 22.66 -14.97 5.36
N ALA A 638 22.48 -14.24 6.46
CA ALA A 638 22.66 -12.80 6.49
C ALA A 638 23.42 -12.38 7.74
N LYS A 639 24.15 -11.27 7.65
CA LYS A 639 24.93 -10.74 8.77
C LYS A 639 25.08 -9.23 8.66
N ALA A 640 24.94 -8.55 9.79
CA ALA A 640 25.33 -7.16 9.93
C ALA A 640 26.85 -7.07 10.20
N VAL A 641 27.55 -6.23 9.44
CA VAL A 641 28.98 -5.95 9.60
C VAL A 641 29.23 -4.45 9.51
N MET A 642 30.32 -3.97 10.11
CA MET A 642 30.76 -2.60 9.90
C MET A 642 31.32 -2.49 8.48
N ALA A 643 30.90 -1.49 7.70
CA ALA A 643 31.59 -1.16 6.46
C ALA A 643 33.00 -0.68 6.81
N GLU A 644 34.04 -1.27 6.21
CA GLU A 644 35.36 -0.64 6.25
C GLU A 644 35.25 0.71 5.52
N VAL A 645 35.26 1.79 6.30
CA VAL A 645 35.32 3.15 5.76
C VAL A 645 36.70 3.31 5.14
N ASN A 646 36.85 2.98 3.85
CA ASN A 646 37.90 3.60 3.06
C ASN A 646 37.51 5.07 2.90
N ARG A 647 38.01 5.88 3.84
CA ARG A 647 37.98 7.34 3.79
C ARG A 647 38.69 7.87 2.54
#